data_AF-A0A7C3AH87-F1
#
_entry.id   AF-A0A7C3AH87-F1
#
_cell.length_a   1.000
_cell.length_b   1.000
_cell.length_c   1.000
_cell.angle_alpha   90.00
_cell.angle_beta   90.00
_cell.angle_gamma   90.00
#
_symmetry.space_group_name_H-M   'P 1'
#
loop_
_entity.id
_entity.type
_entity.pdbx_description
1 polymer ?
#
loop_
_entity_poly.entity_id
_entity_poly.type
_entity_poly.pdbx_seq_one_letter_code
_entity_poly.pdbx_strand_id
1 'polypeptide(L)'
;MAKHPATVSVLMLLTCCAARAHRPVFSDRAATDPNTAVLISQPSISQVIYREITDDARQVWLAFDTESGFGLYIQIGIPALERLKGFRPAMVVVGPGLPEAALPFGFPAGAGARCFPTDDVKAPRFFHEHFTGTDSWILRSDTVKLPQSGRYYLVAYVPSGQKGKLWLSVGTREVFGLAEWAQFGQWKKEIRKFHEVYQEPAGARIPLLSSVADLFRPRVRSGSTAARTEPNRPAGIRTLGGGFVQGEVVSYSYVPNWHWTPEEAQGILPYLCEYELISWAGGRPLEAFHEENVRRIDIASQWSTAIMFYARRLEFRDEIIRLMLRAYGHRQLFILRDYWQPGDKHEAFDKTTDILETLWASQDEVLVGPEGDRATGRQLINNILMVKSGDENFHGLGTKGLETIYRTFQERVQDREMDGERPFAHIKSWYNMVGWAAWDYNGGWASSEKDMEHGRQKLPSNTQCIGVDTYDYWWLGIPYDPVDPANREKVLERVDEWHRIRTQYYPEGVETRVCKDAKDPTTWTAECWSDTHALLNGIRLAKAERAMMIYIGLSSSLEGHYTTPIETMDRYFDNCKAGPWVGLIWWTSMGRLHPKENPLGTFGYVDRALVHYTPEHSDGVPYSREELDRWRDGFMASRMRMWRDVVYGQFGYLNGPAPQ
;
A
#
# COMPACT_ATOMS: atom_id res chain seq x y z
N MET A 1 56.28 16.81 -0.27
CA MET A 1 56.24 15.50 -0.94
C MET A 1 54.77 15.18 -1.18
N ALA A 2 54.17 15.56 -2.31
CA ALA A 2 54.28 15.00 -3.66
C ALA A 2 53.60 13.62 -3.84
N LYS A 3 52.49 13.65 -4.59
CA LYS A 3 51.92 12.63 -5.51
C LYS A 3 50.94 11.56 -4.98
N HIS A 4 49.65 11.71 -5.36
CA HIS A 4 48.73 10.63 -5.78
C HIS A 4 49.20 10.01 -7.14
N PRO A 5 48.68 8.87 -7.69
CA PRO A 5 47.32 8.31 -7.54
C PRO A 5 47.12 6.75 -7.59
N ALA A 6 45.87 6.36 -7.34
CA ALA A 6 45.08 5.19 -7.78
C ALA A 6 45.75 3.99 -8.50
N THR A 7 45.53 2.76 -8.02
CA THR A 7 44.99 1.63 -8.83
C THR A 7 44.53 0.44 -7.97
N VAL A 8 43.36 -0.11 -8.34
CA VAL A 8 42.82 -1.46 -8.04
C VAL A 8 42.37 -1.79 -6.61
N SER A 9 41.07 -1.58 -6.37
CA SER A 9 40.18 -2.67 -5.92
C SER A 9 38.77 -2.38 -6.43
N VAL A 10 38.64 -2.44 -7.76
CA VAL A 10 37.38 -2.75 -8.43
C VAL A 10 37.16 -4.25 -8.22
N LEU A 11 36.58 -4.66 -7.09
CA LEU A 11 35.94 -5.97 -6.95
C LEU A 11 35.08 -6.00 -5.67
N MET A 12 33.84 -6.48 -5.83
CA MET A 12 32.84 -6.74 -4.77
C MET A 12 31.99 -5.56 -4.26
N LEU A 13 31.55 -4.70 -5.17
CA LEU A 13 30.17 -4.19 -5.13
C LEU A 13 29.31 -5.09 -6.02
N LEU A 14 28.81 -6.20 -5.45
CA LEU A 14 27.73 -6.99 -6.03
C LEU A 14 26.59 -7.08 -4.99
N THR A 15 25.64 -6.21 -5.26
CA THR A 15 24.26 -6.07 -4.80
C THR A 15 23.52 -7.40 -4.60
N CYS A 16 22.96 -7.65 -3.41
CA CYS A 16 21.86 -8.59 -3.24
C CYS A 16 20.52 -7.87 -3.49
N CYS A 17 20.08 -7.83 -4.75
CA CYS A 17 18.66 -7.66 -5.08
C CYS A 17 17.94 -8.97 -4.73
N ALA A 18 16.80 -8.93 -4.04
CA ALA A 18 15.90 -10.08 -4.01
C ALA A 18 15.39 -10.31 -5.44
N ALA A 19 15.92 -11.34 -6.11
CA ALA A 19 15.63 -11.65 -7.50
C ALA A 19 14.24 -12.27 -7.64
N ARG A 20 13.47 -11.82 -8.62
CA ARG A 20 12.18 -12.43 -9.02
C ARG A 20 12.34 -13.30 -10.23
N ALA A 21 13.31 -14.19 -10.11
CA ALA A 21 13.45 -15.30 -11.01
C ALA A 21 12.84 -16.52 -10.32
N HIS A 22 12.18 -17.40 -11.07
CA HIS A 22 12.07 -18.76 -10.61
C HIS A 22 13.49 -19.34 -10.53
N ARG A 23 13.84 -20.05 -9.46
CA ARG A 23 15.11 -20.76 -9.39
C ARG A 23 15.14 -21.80 -10.52
N PRO A 24 16.02 -21.70 -11.52
CA PRO A 24 16.03 -22.66 -12.60
C PRO A 24 16.54 -24.01 -12.07
N VAL A 25 15.82 -25.07 -12.44
CA VAL A 25 16.20 -26.45 -12.16
C VAL A 25 16.79 -27.02 -13.44
N PHE A 26 18.11 -27.02 -13.51
CA PHE A 26 18.84 -27.74 -14.54
C PHE A 26 19.09 -29.17 -14.05
N SER A 27 18.55 -30.15 -14.79
CA SER A 27 18.72 -31.57 -14.48
C SER A 27 19.05 -32.33 -15.76
N ASP A 28 20.01 -33.24 -15.68
CA ASP A 28 20.34 -34.16 -16.77
C ASP A 28 19.38 -35.36 -16.84
N ARG A 29 18.44 -35.47 -15.89
CA ARG A 29 17.40 -36.50 -15.94
C ARG A 29 16.49 -36.26 -17.14
N ALA A 30 16.15 -37.35 -17.83
CA ALA A 30 15.27 -37.33 -19.00
C ALA A 30 13.91 -36.69 -18.70
N ALA A 31 13.37 -36.89 -17.48
CA ALA A 31 12.08 -36.35 -17.05
C ALA A 31 10.92 -36.81 -17.93
N THR A 32 11.00 -38.00 -18.51
CA THR A 32 10.02 -38.51 -19.50
C THR A 32 8.98 -39.44 -18.89
N ASP A 33 9.21 -39.93 -17.68
CA ASP A 33 8.35 -40.89 -16.97
C ASP A 33 8.53 -40.77 -15.44
N PRO A 34 7.69 -41.44 -14.62
CA PRO A 34 7.78 -41.37 -13.16
C PRO A 34 9.15 -41.77 -12.56
N ASN A 35 9.89 -42.69 -13.20
CA ASN A 35 11.19 -43.17 -12.70
C ASN A 35 12.32 -42.20 -13.05
N THR A 36 12.17 -41.46 -14.15
CA THR A 36 13.14 -40.46 -14.61
C THR A 36 12.77 -39.03 -14.21
N ALA A 37 11.70 -38.85 -13.42
CA ALA A 37 11.22 -37.56 -12.96
C ALA A 37 12.30 -36.73 -12.23
N VAL A 38 12.25 -35.41 -12.42
CA VAL A 38 13.14 -34.46 -11.72
C VAL A 38 12.59 -34.24 -10.32
N LEU A 39 13.38 -34.59 -9.31
CA LEU A 39 12.98 -34.43 -7.91
C LEU A 39 13.08 -32.95 -7.49
N ILE A 40 11.96 -32.40 -7.03
CA ILE A 40 11.87 -31.08 -6.41
C ILE A 40 11.77 -31.27 -4.90
N SER A 41 12.90 -31.11 -4.20
CA SER A 41 12.97 -31.37 -2.75
C SER A 41 12.22 -30.34 -1.89
N GLN A 42 11.96 -29.14 -2.41
CA GLN A 42 11.26 -28.06 -1.70
C GLN A 42 10.17 -27.45 -2.58
N PRO A 43 9.00 -28.09 -2.73
CA PRO A 43 7.95 -27.67 -3.67
C PRO A 43 7.29 -26.33 -3.31
N SER A 44 7.56 -25.78 -2.11
CA SER A 44 7.13 -24.43 -1.75
C SER A 44 8.02 -23.32 -2.33
N ILE A 45 9.27 -23.65 -2.71
CA ILE A 45 10.21 -22.69 -3.32
C ILE A 45 9.89 -22.55 -4.81
N SER A 46 9.80 -21.30 -5.25
CA SER A 46 9.64 -20.88 -6.64
C SER A 46 10.78 -21.43 -7.51
N GLN A 47 10.47 -22.48 -8.26
CA GLN A 47 11.42 -23.21 -9.10
C GLN A 47 10.83 -23.42 -10.50
N VAL A 48 11.64 -23.32 -11.54
CA VAL A 48 11.21 -23.51 -12.94
C VAL A 48 12.13 -24.50 -13.65
N ILE A 49 11.56 -25.35 -14.47
CA ILE A 49 12.29 -26.17 -15.43
C ILE A 49 11.95 -25.73 -16.86
N TYR A 50 12.96 -25.70 -17.72
CA TYR A 50 12.80 -25.42 -19.16
C TYR A 50 13.03 -26.72 -19.94
N ARG A 51 12.07 -27.10 -20.78
CA ARG A 51 12.13 -28.34 -21.57
C ARG A 51 11.52 -28.15 -22.96
N GLU A 52 11.96 -29.00 -23.88
CA GLU A 52 11.39 -29.10 -25.21
C GLU A 52 10.64 -30.42 -25.34
N ILE A 53 9.43 -30.35 -25.90
CA ILE A 53 8.61 -31.51 -26.24
C ILE A 53 9.01 -31.98 -27.64
N THR A 54 9.51 -33.21 -27.70
CA THR A 54 9.98 -33.89 -28.92
C THR A 54 9.30 -35.25 -29.06
N ASP A 55 9.60 -35.99 -30.14
CA ASP A 55 9.07 -37.35 -30.33
C ASP A 55 9.58 -38.31 -29.24
N ASP A 56 10.82 -38.10 -28.79
CA ASP A 56 11.51 -38.91 -27.78
C ASP A 56 11.26 -38.41 -26.34
N ALA A 57 10.82 -37.16 -26.17
CA ALA A 57 10.50 -36.55 -24.89
C ALA A 57 9.12 -35.88 -24.94
N ARG A 58 8.08 -36.71 -24.90
CA ARG A 58 6.67 -36.26 -25.04
C ARG A 58 6.08 -35.67 -23.75
N GLN A 59 6.75 -35.86 -22.62
CA GLN A 59 6.30 -35.48 -21.29
C GLN A 59 7.45 -34.87 -20.49
N VAL A 60 7.11 -34.01 -19.53
CA VAL A 60 8.03 -33.47 -18.54
C VAL A 60 7.51 -33.81 -17.15
N TRP A 61 8.23 -34.66 -16.41
CA TRP A 61 7.85 -35.13 -15.09
C TRP A 61 8.69 -34.47 -13.99
N LEU A 62 8.01 -33.77 -13.09
CA LEU A 62 8.54 -33.32 -11.81
C LEU A 62 7.96 -34.18 -10.71
N ALA A 63 8.77 -34.57 -9.73
CA ALA A 63 8.34 -35.35 -8.57
C ALA A 63 8.61 -34.58 -7.28
N PHE A 64 7.73 -34.69 -6.30
CA PHE A 64 7.93 -34.09 -4.97
C PHE A 64 7.21 -34.89 -3.90
N ASP A 65 7.76 -34.89 -2.69
CA ASP A 65 7.14 -35.48 -1.50
C ASP A 65 6.50 -34.36 -0.66
N THR A 66 5.24 -34.53 -0.28
CA THR A 66 4.49 -33.51 0.48
C THR A 66 3.65 -34.14 1.58
N GLU A 67 3.27 -33.31 2.55
CA GLU A 67 2.31 -33.66 3.60
C GLU A 67 0.86 -33.37 3.15
N SER A 68 -0.11 -34.03 3.81
CA SER A 68 -1.54 -33.80 3.60
C SER A 68 -1.90 -32.33 3.83
N GLY A 69 -2.74 -31.79 2.95
CA GLY A 69 -3.20 -30.41 3.00
C GLY A 69 -2.25 -29.40 2.34
N PHE A 70 -1.09 -29.81 1.85
CA PHE A 70 -0.14 -28.92 1.19
C PHE A 70 -0.77 -28.25 -0.04
N GLY A 71 -0.69 -26.92 -0.11
CA GLY A 71 -1.14 -26.12 -1.25
C GLY A 71 -0.02 -25.97 -2.28
N LEU A 72 -0.02 -26.83 -3.31
CA LEU A 72 0.95 -26.78 -4.38
C LEU A 72 0.55 -25.74 -5.43
N TYR A 73 1.33 -24.68 -5.56
CA TYR A 73 1.22 -23.75 -6.69
C TYR A 73 1.96 -24.31 -7.91
N ILE A 74 1.32 -24.31 -9.06
CA ILE A 74 1.86 -24.78 -10.35
C ILE A 74 1.58 -23.75 -11.44
N GLN A 75 2.49 -23.64 -12.41
CA GLN A 75 2.31 -22.76 -13.55
C GLN A 75 3.02 -23.32 -14.78
N ILE A 76 2.43 -23.09 -15.95
CA ILE A 76 2.99 -23.47 -17.24
C ILE A 76 3.01 -22.28 -18.18
N GLY A 77 4.12 -22.13 -18.90
CA GLY A 77 4.27 -21.12 -19.93
C GLY A 77 5.19 -21.58 -21.04
N ILE A 78 5.30 -20.72 -22.04
CA ILE A 78 6.04 -20.96 -23.28
C ILE A 78 6.82 -19.69 -23.63
N PRO A 79 8.00 -19.79 -24.26
CA PRO A 79 8.68 -18.61 -24.79
C PRO A 79 7.78 -17.83 -25.75
N ALA A 80 7.85 -16.49 -25.72
CA ALA A 80 7.07 -15.60 -26.59
C ALA A 80 7.61 -15.59 -28.04
N LEU A 81 7.63 -16.76 -28.67
CA LEU A 81 8.08 -16.96 -30.05
C LEU A 81 6.87 -17.12 -30.96
N GLU A 82 6.85 -16.43 -32.11
CA GLU A 82 5.72 -16.47 -33.05
C GLU A 82 5.24 -17.90 -33.37
N ARG A 83 6.19 -18.82 -33.59
CA ARG A 83 5.94 -20.24 -33.88
C ARG A 83 5.25 -21.02 -32.75
N LEU A 84 5.27 -20.50 -31.52
CA LEU A 84 4.67 -21.12 -30.34
C LEU A 84 3.30 -20.52 -29.98
N LYS A 85 2.81 -19.48 -30.68
CA LYS A 85 1.51 -18.85 -30.37
C LYS A 85 0.34 -19.82 -30.28
N GLY A 86 0.33 -20.86 -31.11
CA GLY A 86 -0.69 -21.93 -31.12
C GLY A 86 -0.35 -23.15 -30.25
N PHE A 87 0.82 -23.19 -29.62
CA PHE A 87 1.27 -24.33 -28.82
C PHE A 87 0.51 -24.37 -27.48
N ARG A 88 -0.13 -25.50 -27.16
CA ARG A 88 -1.00 -25.69 -25.99
C ARG A 88 -0.66 -26.94 -25.18
N PRO A 89 0.40 -26.88 -24.33
CA PRO A 89 0.68 -27.94 -23.37
C PRO A 89 -0.32 -27.91 -22.20
N ALA A 90 -0.63 -29.06 -21.62
CA ALA A 90 -1.43 -29.22 -20.42
C ALA A 90 -0.56 -29.61 -19.22
N MET A 91 -1.01 -29.28 -18.01
CA MET A 91 -0.44 -29.80 -16.77
C MET A 91 -1.33 -30.88 -16.18
N VAL A 92 -0.74 -31.86 -15.49
CA VAL A 92 -1.44 -32.87 -14.70
C VAL A 92 -0.74 -33.04 -13.37
N VAL A 93 -1.50 -32.98 -12.27
CA VAL A 93 -1.01 -33.39 -10.95
C VAL A 93 -1.45 -34.82 -10.70
N VAL A 94 -0.50 -35.71 -10.41
CA VAL A 94 -0.72 -37.13 -10.13
C VAL A 94 -0.28 -37.44 -8.71
N GLY A 95 -1.08 -38.20 -7.95
CA GLY A 95 -0.69 -38.63 -6.61
C GLY A 95 -1.83 -39.22 -5.78
N PRO A 96 -1.56 -39.57 -4.52
CA PRO A 96 -2.51 -40.26 -3.64
C PRO A 96 -3.72 -39.38 -3.29
N GLY A 97 -4.90 -40.00 -3.20
CA GLY A 97 -6.15 -39.33 -2.80
C GLY A 97 -6.74 -38.36 -3.84
N LEU A 98 -6.13 -38.20 -5.01
CA LEU A 98 -6.74 -37.49 -6.14
C LEU A 98 -7.79 -38.38 -6.84
N PRO A 99 -8.72 -37.79 -7.62
CA PRO A 99 -9.73 -38.56 -8.35
C PRO A 99 -9.12 -39.52 -9.38
N GLU A 100 -9.81 -40.62 -9.66
CA GLU A 100 -9.45 -41.51 -10.77
C GLU A 100 -9.51 -40.76 -12.10
N ALA A 101 -8.53 -40.96 -12.96
CA ALA A 101 -8.42 -40.27 -14.24
C ALA A 101 -7.80 -41.17 -15.31
N ALA A 102 -8.36 -41.11 -16.52
CA ALA A 102 -7.75 -41.71 -17.71
C ALA A 102 -6.84 -40.67 -18.38
N LEU A 103 -5.54 -40.95 -18.44
CA LEU A 103 -4.54 -40.09 -19.09
C LEU A 103 -3.98 -40.77 -20.33
N PRO A 104 -3.50 -40.02 -21.35
CA PRO A 104 -2.89 -40.59 -22.54
C PRO A 104 -1.48 -41.17 -22.31
N PHE A 105 -1.11 -41.42 -21.05
CA PHE A 105 0.16 -41.98 -20.62
C PHE A 105 -0.01 -42.72 -19.30
N GLY A 106 0.89 -43.68 -19.03
CA GLY A 106 0.89 -44.45 -17.79
C GLY A 106 1.38 -43.63 -16.60
N PHE A 107 0.83 -43.90 -15.42
CA PHE A 107 1.23 -43.28 -14.16
C PHE A 107 1.13 -44.30 -13.01
N PRO A 108 1.74 -44.03 -11.83
CA PRO A 108 1.84 -45.02 -10.76
C PRO A 108 0.49 -45.61 -10.33
N ALA A 109 0.44 -46.94 -10.17
CA ALA A 109 -0.76 -47.66 -9.78
C ALA A 109 -1.29 -47.18 -8.42
N GLY A 110 -2.60 -47.01 -8.31
CA GLY A 110 -3.26 -46.54 -7.08
C GLY A 110 -3.20 -45.02 -6.85
N ALA A 111 -2.56 -44.26 -7.74
CA ALA A 111 -2.67 -42.80 -7.74
C ALA A 111 -3.93 -42.32 -8.49
N GLY A 112 -4.40 -41.12 -8.17
CA GLY A 112 -5.35 -40.38 -9.00
C GLY A 112 -4.67 -39.21 -9.70
N ALA A 113 -5.42 -38.46 -10.51
CA ALA A 113 -4.90 -37.28 -11.18
C ALA A 113 -5.92 -36.14 -11.33
N ARG A 114 -5.40 -34.93 -11.48
CA ARG A 114 -6.16 -33.72 -11.81
C ARG A 114 -5.52 -33.01 -13.00
N CYS A 115 -6.30 -32.81 -14.06
CA CYS A 115 -5.85 -32.19 -15.31
C CYS A 115 -6.13 -30.69 -15.36
N PHE A 116 -5.20 -29.97 -15.97
CA PHE A 116 -5.25 -28.53 -16.19
C PHE A 116 -4.91 -28.26 -17.67
N PRO A 117 -5.90 -28.36 -18.58
CA PRO A 117 -5.68 -28.12 -20.01
C PRO A 117 -5.44 -26.63 -20.27
N THR A 118 -4.88 -26.27 -21.43
CA THR A 118 -4.67 -24.86 -21.81
C THR A 118 -5.31 -24.48 -23.14
N ASP A 119 -6.01 -25.42 -23.78
CA ASP A 119 -6.71 -25.23 -25.06
C ASP A 119 -7.84 -24.20 -24.98
N ASP A 120 -8.46 -24.06 -23.81
CA ASP A 120 -9.45 -23.03 -23.48
C ASP A 120 -8.86 -21.61 -23.30
N VAL A 121 -7.53 -21.49 -23.18
CA VAL A 121 -6.84 -20.20 -22.98
C VAL A 121 -6.70 -19.48 -24.32
N LYS A 122 -7.64 -18.56 -24.57
CA LYS A 122 -7.68 -17.72 -25.77
C LYS A 122 -6.63 -16.60 -25.78
N ALA A 123 -6.34 -16.02 -24.61
CA ALA A 123 -5.39 -14.91 -24.46
C ALA A 123 -4.37 -15.23 -23.35
N PRO A 124 -3.22 -15.82 -23.70
CA PRO A 124 -2.12 -16.03 -22.76
C PRO A 124 -1.60 -14.72 -22.15
N ARG A 125 -1.19 -14.75 -20.88
CA ARG A 125 -0.61 -13.59 -20.20
C ARG A 125 0.83 -13.38 -20.67
N PHE A 126 1.13 -12.21 -21.24
CA PHE A 126 2.51 -11.83 -21.56
C PHE A 126 3.32 -11.56 -20.27
N PHE A 127 4.58 -11.98 -20.25
CA PHE A 127 5.48 -11.83 -19.10
C PHE A 127 6.91 -11.54 -19.58
N HIS A 128 7.43 -10.37 -19.21
CA HIS A 128 8.82 -9.97 -19.42
C HIS A 128 9.66 -10.22 -18.16
N GLU A 129 10.65 -11.11 -18.26
CA GLU A 129 11.56 -11.46 -17.17
C GLU A 129 12.84 -10.60 -17.26
N HIS A 130 12.99 -9.64 -16.35
CA HIS A 130 13.99 -8.57 -16.43
C HIS A 130 15.42 -9.05 -16.19
N PHE A 131 15.63 -10.11 -15.40
CA PHE A 131 16.97 -10.59 -15.03
C PHE A 131 17.68 -11.29 -16.19
N THR A 132 16.93 -12.04 -16.98
CA THR A 132 17.39 -12.73 -18.18
C THR A 132 17.08 -11.94 -19.45
N GLY A 133 16.17 -10.97 -19.40
CA GLY A 133 15.70 -10.20 -20.55
C GLY A 133 15.00 -11.12 -21.56
N THR A 134 14.09 -11.96 -21.06
CA THR A 134 13.36 -12.94 -21.89
C THR A 134 11.85 -12.75 -21.77
N ASP A 135 11.14 -13.05 -22.85
CA ASP A 135 9.69 -12.92 -22.93
C ASP A 135 9.01 -14.29 -22.96
N SER A 136 7.91 -14.42 -22.23
CA SER A 136 7.09 -15.63 -22.16
C SER A 136 5.61 -15.32 -22.24
N TRP A 137 4.84 -16.30 -22.70
CA TRP A 137 3.40 -16.38 -22.50
C TRP A 137 3.09 -17.39 -21.41
N ILE A 138 2.43 -16.94 -20.36
CA ILE A 138 1.93 -17.77 -19.28
C ILE A 138 0.54 -18.25 -19.67
N LEU A 139 0.42 -19.57 -19.82
CA LEU A 139 -0.80 -20.19 -20.31
C LEU A 139 -1.76 -20.45 -19.15
N ARG A 140 -1.27 -20.97 -18.01
CA ARG A 140 -2.12 -21.29 -16.86
C ARG A 140 -1.34 -21.31 -15.56
N SER A 141 -2.00 -20.94 -14.47
CA SER A 141 -1.49 -21.03 -13.09
C SER A 141 -2.60 -21.55 -12.18
N ASP A 142 -2.29 -22.48 -11.29
CA ASP A 142 -3.26 -23.10 -10.39
C ASP A 142 -2.64 -23.39 -9.02
N THR A 143 -3.50 -23.46 -8.00
CA THR A 143 -3.11 -23.99 -6.68
C THR A 143 -3.92 -25.25 -6.38
N VAL A 144 -3.22 -26.36 -6.14
CA VAL A 144 -3.82 -27.66 -5.87
C VAL A 144 -3.60 -28.03 -4.41
N LYS A 145 -4.69 -28.25 -3.68
CA LYS A 145 -4.62 -28.79 -2.31
C LYS A 145 -4.43 -30.31 -2.39
N LEU A 146 -3.30 -30.80 -1.90
CA LEU A 146 -2.93 -32.21 -1.97
C LEU A 146 -3.57 -32.96 -0.78
N PRO A 147 -4.49 -33.92 -1.01
CA PRO A 147 -5.37 -34.44 0.05
C PRO A 147 -4.68 -35.43 1.01
N GLN A 148 -3.59 -36.06 0.58
CA GLN A 148 -2.87 -37.07 1.37
C GLN A 148 -1.37 -36.81 1.34
N SER A 149 -0.68 -37.22 2.41
CA SER A 149 0.79 -37.23 2.43
C SER A 149 1.32 -38.29 1.48
N GLY A 150 2.39 -37.99 0.74
CA GLY A 150 3.03 -38.95 -0.14
C GLY A 150 3.73 -38.31 -1.34
N ARG A 151 4.13 -39.16 -2.28
CA ARG A 151 4.76 -38.77 -3.55
C ARG A 151 3.70 -38.26 -4.53
N TYR A 152 3.92 -37.06 -5.04
CA TYR A 152 3.15 -36.49 -6.14
C TYR A 152 4.06 -36.20 -7.34
N TYR A 153 3.42 -36.06 -8.50
CA TYR A 153 4.06 -35.68 -9.74
C TYR A 153 3.31 -34.51 -10.37
N LEU A 154 4.06 -33.58 -10.95
CA LEU A 154 3.54 -32.59 -11.90
C LEU A 154 4.06 -32.96 -13.29
N VAL A 155 3.14 -33.17 -14.21
CA VAL A 155 3.44 -33.64 -15.57
C VAL A 155 2.98 -32.58 -16.56
N ALA A 156 3.87 -32.15 -17.46
CA ALA A 156 3.49 -31.39 -18.65
C ALA A 156 3.49 -32.31 -19.88
N TYR A 157 2.46 -32.21 -20.72
CA TYR A 157 2.37 -32.92 -22.00
C TYR A 157 1.57 -32.09 -23.01
N VAL A 158 1.61 -32.46 -24.29
CA VAL A 158 0.89 -31.73 -25.36
C VAL A 158 -0.18 -32.64 -25.95
N PRO A 159 -1.48 -32.40 -25.69
CA PRO A 159 -2.56 -33.26 -26.19
C PRO A 159 -2.57 -33.44 -27.71
N SER A 160 -2.24 -32.39 -28.47
CA SER A 160 -2.18 -32.43 -29.93
C SER A 160 -0.97 -33.20 -30.49
N GLY A 161 0.00 -33.55 -29.65
CA GLY A 161 1.29 -34.11 -30.08
C GLY A 161 2.22 -33.10 -30.76
N GLN A 162 1.85 -31.80 -30.79
CA GLN A 162 2.72 -30.76 -31.34
C GLN A 162 4.04 -30.68 -30.55
N LYS A 163 5.14 -30.42 -31.26
CA LYS A 163 6.46 -30.17 -30.67
C LYS A 163 6.61 -28.71 -30.30
N GLY A 164 7.33 -28.41 -29.22
CA GLY A 164 7.51 -27.03 -28.79
C GLY A 164 8.27 -26.89 -27.49
N LYS A 165 8.59 -25.64 -27.14
CA LYS A 165 9.28 -25.30 -25.91
C LYS A 165 8.28 -24.91 -24.85
N LEU A 166 8.46 -25.43 -23.64
CA LEU A 166 7.69 -25.04 -22.47
C LEU A 166 8.58 -24.87 -21.25
N TRP A 167 8.05 -24.15 -20.29
CA TRP A 167 8.57 -24.17 -18.94
C TRP A 167 7.46 -24.48 -17.95
N LEU A 168 7.85 -25.13 -16.87
CA LEU A 168 6.95 -25.59 -15.82
C LEU A 168 7.52 -25.13 -14.49
N SER A 169 6.72 -24.43 -13.69
CA SER A 169 7.13 -23.93 -12.39
C SER A 169 6.26 -24.43 -11.24
N VAL A 170 6.88 -24.53 -10.07
CA VAL A 170 6.25 -24.91 -8.80
C VAL A 170 6.65 -23.94 -7.70
N GLY A 171 5.77 -23.78 -6.72
CA GLY A 171 6.03 -23.00 -5.51
C GLY A 171 6.00 -21.49 -5.73
N THR A 172 6.02 -20.75 -4.63
CA THR A 172 5.88 -19.27 -4.63
C THR A 172 6.94 -18.57 -3.78
N ARG A 173 7.70 -19.30 -2.95
CA ARG A 173 8.72 -18.73 -2.06
C ARG A 173 10.03 -18.56 -2.80
N GLU A 174 10.53 -17.34 -2.92
CA GLU A 174 11.84 -17.07 -3.51
C GLU A 174 12.93 -17.14 -2.43
N VAL A 175 13.87 -18.07 -2.58
CA VAL A 175 15.03 -18.21 -1.68
C VAL A 175 16.29 -18.28 -2.55
N PHE A 176 17.09 -17.23 -2.52
CA PHE A 176 18.37 -17.12 -3.24
C PHE A 176 19.53 -17.03 -2.25
N GLY A 177 20.39 -18.05 -2.23
CA GLY A 177 21.62 -18.06 -1.43
C GLY A 177 22.84 -17.56 -2.22
N LEU A 178 23.97 -17.39 -1.53
CA LEU A 178 25.23 -16.90 -2.12
C LEU A 178 25.81 -17.84 -3.20
N ALA A 179 25.49 -19.14 -3.14
CA ALA A 179 25.93 -20.12 -4.14
C ALA A 179 25.18 -19.97 -5.48
N GLU A 180 23.91 -19.54 -5.43
CA GLU A 180 23.07 -19.31 -6.60
C GLU A 180 23.51 -18.07 -7.40
N TRP A 181 24.05 -17.03 -6.73
CA TRP A 181 24.62 -15.84 -7.39
C TRP A 181 25.84 -16.17 -8.27
N ALA A 182 26.66 -17.14 -7.87
CA ALA A 182 27.82 -17.57 -8.66
C ALA A 182 27.43 -18.27 -9.97
N GLN A 183 26.23 -18.87 -10.02
CA GLN A 183 25.73 -19.60 -11.19
C GLN A 183 24.84 -18.75 -12.10
N PHE A 184 24.44 -17.56 -11.64
CA PHE A 184 23.50 -16.67 -12.32
C PHE A 184 23.92 -16.31 -13.75
N GLY A 185 25.21 -16.07 -14.00
CA GLY A 185 25.72 -15.79 -15.35
C GLY A 185 25.55 -16.97 -16.32
N GLN A 186 25.71 -18.20 -15.84
CA GLN A 186 25.47 -19.41 -16.64
C GLN A 186 23.96 -19.62 -16.84
N TRP A 187 23.15 -19.44 -15.80
CA TRP A 187 21.69 -19.54 -15.89
C TRP A 187 21.11 -18.55 -16.89
N LYS A 188 21.54 -17.29 -16.84
CA LYS A 188 21.14 -16.26 -17.80
C LYS A 188 21.45 -16.67 -19.25
N LYS A 189 22.63 -17.25 -19.51
CA LYS A 189 23.00 -17.74 -20.85
C LYS A 189 22.08 -18.87 -21.31
N GLU A 190 21.85 -19.88 -20.46
CA GLU A 190 21.01 -21.03 -20.82
C GLU A 190 19.53 -20.63 -21.01
N ILE A 191 18.99 -19.77 -20.15
CA ILE A 191 17.61 -19.30 -20.26
C ILE A 191 17.43 -18.44 -21.52
N ARG A 192 18.36 -17.51 -21.81
CA ARG A 192 18.30 -16.71 -23.04
C ARG A 192 18.46 -17.56 -24.29
N LYS A 193 19.34 -18.57 -24.27
CA LYS A 193 19.48 -19.54 -25.36
C LYS A 193 18.18 -20.33 -25.57
N PHE A 194 17.51 -20.76 -24.50
CA PHE A 194 16.21 -21.42 -24.57
C PHE A 194 15.15 -20.51 -25.20
N HIS A 195 15.14 -19.23 -24.85
CA HIS A 195 14.24 -18.20 -25.40
C HIS A 195 14.69 -17.58 -26.72
N GLU A 196 15.79 -18.06 -27.32
CA GLU A 196 16.31 -17.58 -28.61
C GLU A 196 16.69 -16.07 -28.61
N VAL A 197 17.15 -15.54 -27.47
CA VAL A 197 17.58 -14.14 -27.29
C VAL A 197 19.11 -14.02 -27.36
N TYR A 198 19.63 -13.38 -28.43
CA TYR A 198 21.07 -13.35 -28.74
C TYR A 198 21.76 -11.98 -28.63
N GLN A 199 21.06 -10.87 -28.34
CA GLN A 199 21.63 -9.50 -28.25
C GLN A 199 21.72 -8.97 -26.80
N GLU A 200 22.86 -8.39 -26.39
CA GLU A 200 23.02 -7.69 -25.09
C GLU A 200 22.27 -6.34 -25.07
N PRO A 201 21.63 -5.94 -23.95
CA PRO A 201 20.96 -4.63 -23.85
C PRO A 201 21.97 -3.46 -23.83
N ALA A 202 21.66 -2.39 -24.54
CA ALA A 202 22.50 -1.19 -24.64
C ALA A 202 22.55 -0.40 -23.31
N GLY A 203 23.75 -0.11 -22.82
CA GLY A 203 24.00 0.57 -21.54
C GLY A 203 23.85 2.10 -21.57
N ALA A 204 23.38 2.67 -20.47
CA ALA A 204 23.25 4.11 -20.24
C ALA A 204 24.60 4.81 -19.99
N ARG A 205 24.82 5.97 -20.62
CA ARG A 205 25.95 6.90 -20.40
C ARG A 205 25.49 8.08 -19.54
N ILE A 206 26.23 8.40 -18.48
CA ILE A 206 26.06 9.59 -17.62
C ILE A 206 26.99 10.71 -18.10
N PRO A 207 26.53 11.98 -18.11
CA PRO A 207 27.41 13.12 -17.85
C PRO A 207 26.94 13.98 -16.67
N LEU A 208 27.90 14.71 -16.11
CA LEU A 208 27.99 15.30 -14.77
C LEU A 208 27.94 16.85 -14.83
N LEU A 209 27.27 17.47 -13.84
CA LEU A 209 27.50 18.76 -13.13
C LEU A 209 27.78 20.11 -13.85
N SER A 210 27.02 21.15 -13.46
CA SER A 210 27.42 22.49 -12.90
C SER A 210 26.19 23.43 -12.97
N SER A 211 25.90 24.43 -12.11
CA SER A 211 26.53 25.09 -10.96
C SER A 211 25.47 26.01 -10.29
N VAL A 212 25.66 26.30 -9.00
CA VAL A 212 24.89 27.21 -8.15
C VAL A 212 25.26 28.68 -8.43
N ALA A 213 24.27 29.58 -8.54
CA ALA A 213 24.31 30.97 -8.05
C ALA A 213 23.00 31.69 -8.39
N ASP A 214 22.17 31.99 -7.38
CA ASP A 214 21.57 33.32 -7.15
C ASP A 214 20.55 33.24 -6.01
N LEU A 215 21.14 33.21 -4.82
CA LEU A 215 20.50 33.62 -3.58
C LEU A 215 20.48 35.17 -3.53
N PHE A 216 19.38 35.70 -3.01
CA PHE A 216 19.17 37.04 -2.42
C PHE A 216 18.63 38.17 -3.31
N ARG A 217 17.34 38.46 -3.12
CA ARG A 217 16.84 39.83 -2.91
C ARG A 217 15.70 39.84 -1.86
N PRO A 218 15.75 40.72 -0.84
CA PRO A 218 14.69 40.83 0.17
C PRO A 218 13.78 42.06 -0.06
N ARG A 219 12.54 42.01 0.46
CA ARG A 219 11.72 43.10 1.08
C ARG A 219 10.21 42.81 0.89
N VAL A 220 9.25 43.21 1.71
CA VAL A 220 9.07 43.73 3.09
C VAL A 220 7.55 43.63 3.34
N ARG A 221 7.13 43.33 4.57
CA ARG A 221 5.71 43.26 5.00
C ARG A 221 5.08 44.65 5.16
N SER A 222 3.77 44.74 4.95
CA SER A 222 2.89 45.68 5.65
C SER A 222 1.55 45.01 5.94
N GLY A 223 1.11 45.02 7.20
CA GLY A 223 -0.16 44.44 7.66
C GLY A 223 -1.31 45.44 7.67
N SER A 224 -2.52 44.92 7.88
CA SER A 224 -3.61 45.56 8.63
C SER A 224 -4.77 44.57 8.84
N THR A 225 -5.45 44.77 9.96
CA THR A 225 -6.42 43.94 10.68
C THR A 225 -7.87 43.94 10.15
N ALA A 226 -8.48 42.77 10.31
CA ALA A 226 -9.86 42.44 10.72
C ALA A 226 -11.09 42.98 9.94
N ALA A 227 -11.80 42.05 9.28
CA ALA A 227 -13.26 41.95 9.26
C ALA A 227 -13.69 40.49 8.98
N ARG A 228 -14.54 39.91 9.85
CA ARG A 228 -15.12 38.57 9.68
C ARG A 228 -15.96 38.51 8.40
N THR A 229 -15.54 37.71 7.43
CA THR A 229 -16.30 37.32 6.24
C THR A 229 -15.95 35.85 5.92
N GLU A 230 -16.93 35.12 5.35
CA GLU A 230 -17.02 33.69 5.02
C GLU A 230 -15.71 32.85 5.07
N PRO A 231 -15.70 31.67 5.73
CA PRO A 231 -14.47 30.91 5.93
C PRO A 231 -13.86 30.43 4.60
N ASN A 232 -12.58 30.78 4.41
CA ASN A 232 -11.56 30.09 3.62
C ASN A 232 -11.95 29.64 2.21
N ARG A 233 -12.25 30.60 1.33
CA ARG A 233 -12.06 30.40 -0.12
C ARG A 233 -10.60 30.73 -0.49
N PRO A 234 -9.76 29.76 -0.91
CA PRO A 234 -8.47 30.07 -1.49
C PRO A 234 -8.64 31.03 -2.68
N ALA A 235 -7.87 32.12 -2.70
CA ALA A 235 -7.90 33.05 -3.82
C ALA A 235 -7.45 32.35 -5.11
N GLY A 236 -8.20 32.51 -6.21
CA GLY A 236 -7.79 31.99 -7.53
C GLY A 236 -8.55 30.76 -8.05
N ILE A 237 -9.55 30.26 -7.34
CA ILE A 237 -10.39 29.14 -7.82
C ILE A 237 -11.29 29.60 -8.97
N ARG A 238 -11.03 29.05 -10.17
CA ARG A 238 -11.78 29.30 -11.42
C ARG A 238 -12.91 28.28 -11.59
N THR A 239 -13.95 28.66 -12.35
CA THR A 239 -14.96 27.74 -12.86
C THR A 239 -14.34 26.82 -13.91
N LEU A 240 -14.29 25.52 -13.59
CA LEU A 240 -13.84 24.44 -14.47
C LEU A 240 -15.05 23.66 -15.03
N GLY A 241 -14.79 22.72 -15.94
CA GLY A 241 -15.80 21.75 -16.37
C GLY A 241 -16.36 20.94 -15.20
N GLY A 242 -17.52 20.31 -15.39
CA GLY A 242 -18.22 19.59 -14.33
C GLY A 242 -17.35 18.54 -13.63
N GLY A 243 -17.31 18.59 -12.29
CA GLY A 243 -16.60 17.64 -11.43
C GLY A 243 -15.09 17.89 -11.25
N PHE A 244 -14.51 18.84 -11.97
CA PHE A 244 -13.11 19.26 -11.78
C PHE A 244 -13.00 20.42 -10.81
N VAL A 245 -11.92 20.42 -10.02
CA VAL A 245 -11.62 21.45 -9.03
C VAL A 245 -10.17 21.94 -9.19
N GLN A 246 -9.99 23.26 -9.11
CA GLN A 246 -8.68 23.90 -9.20
C GLN A 246 -8.05 23.96 -7.81
N GLY A 247 -6.96 23.21 -7.61
CA GLY A 247 -6.03 23.37 -6.50
C GLY A 247 -4.66 23.84 -6.97
N GLU A 248 -3.59 23.24 -6.44
CA GLU A 248 -2.24 23.37 -7.02
C GLU A 248 -2.17 22.75 -8.42
N VAL A 249 -3.04 21.77 -8.66
CA VAL A 249 -3.31 21.15 -9.96
C VAL A 249 -4.82 21.09 -10.22
N VAL A 250 -5.21 20.92 -11.49
CA VAL A 250 -6.60 20.59 -11.85
C VAL A 250 -6.82 19.10 -11.60
N SER A 251 -7.68 18.78 -10.65
CA SER A 251 -8.01 17.39 -10.27
C SER A 251 -9.50 17.12 -10.46
N TYR A 252 -9.85 15.86 -10.67
CA TYR A 252 -11.23 15.41 -10.70
C TYR A 252 -11.58 14.84 -9.31
N SER A 253 -12.05 15.70 -8.42
CA SER A 253 -12.28 15.37 -7.02
C SER A 253 -13.42 16.21 -6.44
N TYR A 254 -13.96 15.79 -5.30
CA TYR A 254 -14.90 16.61 -4.52
C TYR A 254 -14.21 17.74 -3.74
N VAL A 255 -12.93 17.60 -3.45
CA VAL A 255 -12.12 18.58 -2.71
C VAL A 255 -10.83 18.88 -3.49
N PRO A 256 -10.28 20.11 -3.39
CA PRO A 256 -9.09 20.47 -4.14
C PRO A 256 -7.85 19.76 -3.60
N ASN A 257 -6.96 19.35 -4.50
CA ASN A 257 -5.59 18.98 -4.14
C ASN A 257 -4.81 20.27 -3.86
N TRP A 258 -4.81 20.67 -2.59
CA TRP A 258 -4.31 21.96 -2.15
C TRP A 258 -3.37 21.82 -0.95
N HIS A 259 -2.54 22.84 -0.82
CA HIS A 259 -1.67 23.03 0.32
C HIS A 259 -2.31 23.98 1.33
N TRP A 260 -2.62 23.49 2.52
CA TRP A 260 -3.23 24.29 3.58
C TRP A 260 -2.19 24.67 4.62
N THR A 261 -2.00 25.96 4.87
CA THR A 261 -1.26 26.35 6.08
C THR A 261 -2.09 26.00 7.32
N PRO A 262 -1.47 25.86 8.51
CA PRO A 262 -2.23 25.60 9.73
C PRO A 262 -3.33 26.64 10.02
N GLU A 263 -3.14 27.89 9.61
CA GLU A 263 -4.14 28.95 9.73
C GLU A 263 -5.31 28.74 8.75
N GLU A 264 -5.02 28.37 7.49
CA GLU A 264 -6.03 28.07 6.47
C GLU A 264 -6.80 26.78 6.76
N ALA A 265 -6.17 25.82 7.45
CA ALA A 265 -6.78 24.53 7.78
C ALA A 265 -7.87 24.62 8.86
N GLN A 266 -7.96 25.70 9.62
CA GLN A 266 -8.93 25.83 10.71
C GLN A 266 -10.37 25.79 10.19
N GLY A 267 -11.17 24.87 10.72
CA GLY A 267 -12.57 24.71 10.31
C GLY A 267 -12.74 23.91 9.02
N ILE A 268 -11.66 23.36 8.45
CA ILE A 268 -11.68 22.55 7.24
C ILE A 268 -11.14 21.16 7.58
N LEU A 269 -11.74 20.11 6.99
CA LEU A 269 -11.24 18.74 7.10
C LEU A 269 -11.46 18.02 5.75
N PRO A 270 -10.74 18.42 4.69
CA PRO A 270 -11.05 18.01 3.32
C PRO A 270 -10.77 16.53 3.05
N TYR A 271 -9.79 15.93 3.71
CA TYR A 271 -9.27 14.62 3.35
C TYR A 271 -9.80 13.55 4.32
N LEU A 272 -10.88 12.89 3.93
CA LEU A 272 -11.45 11.72 4.59
C LEU A 272 -10.94 10.46 3.90
N CYS A 273 -10.33 9.55 4.66
CA CYS A 273 -9.74 8.32 4.13
C CYS A 273 -9.82 7.20 5.16
N GLU A 274 -9.66 5.96 4.71
CA GLU A 274 -9.53 4.80 5.57
C GLU A 274 -8.18 4.10 5.34
N TYR A 275 -7.58 3.70 6.43
CA TYR A 275 -6.32 2.99 6.48
C TYR A 275 -6.57 1.49 6.24
N GLU A 276 -5.64 0.82 5.56
CA GLU A 276 -5.69 -0.65 5.33
C GLU A 276 -6.94 -1.16 4.57
N LEU A 277 -7.58 -0.30 3.78
CA LEU A 277 -8.75 -0.67 2.98
C LEU A 277 -8.45 -1.70 1.87
N ILE A 278 -7.41 -1.48 1.05
CA ILE A 278 -7.10 -2.37 -0.08
C ILE A 278 -6.67 -3.76 0.40
N SER A 279 -7.37 -4.78 -0.11
CA SER A 279 -7.07 -6.20 0.11
C SER A 279 -5.80 -6.61 -0.60
N TRP A 280 -4.92 -7.30 0.13
CA TRP A 280 -3.72 -7.91 -0.42
C TRP A 280 -3.22 -9.00 0.55
N ALA A 281 -2.38 -9.90 0.07
CA ALA A 281 -1.63 -10.81 0.91
C ALA A 281 -0.20 -10.93 0.38
N GLY A 282 0.80 -10.82 1.24
CA GLY A 282 2.21 -10.80 0.83
C GLY A 282 2.68 -12.01 0.01
N GLY A 283 1.95 -13.12 -0.04
CA GLY A 283 2.30 -14.24 -0.93
C GLY A 283 1.75 -14.13 -2.37
N ARG A 284 0.81 -13.21 -2.64
CA ARG A 284 -0.03 -13.23 -3.85
C ARG A 284 0.13 -11.94 -4.66
N PRO A 285 -0.03 -11.99 -6.01
CA PRO A 285 -0.14 -10.80 -6.84
C PRO A 285 -1.38 -9.98 -6.43
N LEU A 286 -1.36 -8.67 -6.64
CA LEU A 286 -2.46 -7.80 -6.23
C LEU A 286 -3.73 -8.07 -7.07
N GLU A 287 -3.56 -8.47 -8.32
CA GLU A 287 -4.63 -8.85 -9.26
C GLU A 287 -5.49 -10.01 -8.72
N ALA A 288 -4.92 -10.85 -7.85
CA ALA A 288 -5.68 -11.93 -7.21
C ALA A 288 -6.78 -11.40 -6.25
N PHE A 289 -6.79 -10.10 -5.98
CA PHE A 289 -7.75 -9.38 -5.15
C PHE A 289 -8.51 -8.31 -5.94
N HIS A 290 -8.41 -8.29 -7.28
CA HIS A 290 -8.96 -7.23 -8.12
C HIS A 290 -10.45 -6.96 -7.86
N GLU A 291 -11.30 -7.99 -7.98
CA GLU A 291 -12.76 -7.86 -7.76
C GLU A 291 -13.10 -7.33 -6.36
N GLU A 292 -12.40 -7.83 -5.34
CA GLU A 292 -12.58 -7.38 -3.97
C GLU A 292 -12.12 -5.93 -3.81
N ASN A 293 -11.00 -5.54 -4.40
CA ASN A 293 -10.49 -4.17 -4.34
C ASN A 293 -11.39 -3.17 -5.07
N VAL A 294 -11.96 -3.54 -6.22
CA VAL A 294 -12.99 -2.76 -6.92
C VAL A 294 -14.19 -2.54 -6.01
N ARG A 295 -14.71 -3.62 -5.40
CA ARG A 295 -15.83 -3.53 -4.44
C ARG A 295 -15.50 -2.61 -3.26
N ARG A 296 -14.30 -2.69 -2.70
CA ARG A 296 -13.88 -1.84 -1.58
C ARG A 296 -13.78 -0.37 -1.96
N ILE A 297 -13.29 -0.07 -3.16
CA ILE A 297 -13.26 1.30 -3.71
C ILE A 297 -14.68 1.83 -3.86
N ASP A 298 -15.59 1.06 -4.45
CA ASP A 298 -17.01 1.44 -4.66
C ASP A 298 -17.77 1.70 -3.37
N ILE A 299 -17.44 0.94 -2.32
CA ILE A 299 -18.03 1.11 -1.00
C ILE A 299 -17.48 2.39 -0.37
N ALA A 300 -16.14 2.51 -0.26
CA ALA A 300 -15.52 3.65 0.40
C ALA A 300 -15.77 4.99 -0.31
N SER A 301 -15.98 4.99 -1.63
CA SER A 301 -16.25 6.21 -2.39
C SER A 301 -17.55 6.91 -2.00
N GLN A 302 -18.46 6.22 -1.33
CA GLN A 302 -19.68 6.83 -0.81
C GLN A 302 -19.39 7.88 0.28
N TRP A 303 -18.27 7.76 1.01
CA TRP A 303 -17.97 8.62 2.15
C TRP A 303 -16.51 9.07 2.32
N SER A 304 -15.61 8.71 1.41
CA SER A 304 -14.18 9.04 1.50
C SER A 304 -13.73 9.90 0.35
N THR A 305 -13.09 11.05 0.63
CA THR A 305 -12.59 11.97 -0.41
C THR A 305 -11.25 11.54 -0.95
N ALA A 306 -10.55 10.66 -0.23
CA ALA A 306 -9.31 10.04 -0.67
C ALA A 306 -9.31 8.53 -0.37
N ILE A 307 -8.48 7.80 -1.11
CA ILE A 307 -8.25 6.37 -0.92
C ILE A 307 -6.75 6.05 -0.96
N MET A 308 -6.33 5.08 -0.16
CA MET A 308 -4.93 4.69 -0.05
C MET A 308 -4.62 3.40 -0.81
N PHE A 309 -3.61 3.45 -1.69
CA PHE A 309 -3.08 2.30 -2.43
C PHE A 309 -1.73 1.86 -1.86
N TYR A 310 -1.54 0.55 -1.71
CA TYR A 310 -0.31 -0.03 -1.18
C TYR A 310 0.68 -0.35 -2.29
N ALA A 311 1.49 0.64 -2.65
CA ALA A 311 2.67 0.47 -3.51
C ALA A 311 3.76 -0.30 -2.74
N ARG A 312 3.48 -1.55 -2.33
CA ARG A 312 4.39 -2.39 -1.54
C ARG A 312 5.45 -3.04 -2.39
N ARG A 313 5.18 -3.22 -3.68
CA ARG A 313 6.01 -3.98 -4.59
C ARG A 313 5.87 -3.46 -6.02
N LEU A 314 6.94 -3.53 -6.81
CA LEU A 314 6.99 -2.98 -8.16
C LEU A 314 5.98 -3.62 -9.11
N GLU A 315 5.76 -4.93 -9.00
CA GLU A 315 4.77 -5.66 -9.80
C GLU A 315 3.33 -5.26 -9.51
N PHE A 316 3.05 -4.57 -8.40
CA PHE A 316 1.70 -4.07 -8.13
C PHE A 316 1.37 -2.83 -8.95
N ARG A 317 2.35 -2.23 -9.65
CA ARG A 317 2.16 -0.97 -10.41
C ARG A 317 0.93 -1.02 -11.32
N ASP A 318 0.87 -1.99 -12.23
CA ASP A 318 -0.17 -2.03 -13.26
C ASP A 318 -1.56 -2.22 -12.64
N GLU A 319 -1.66 -3.06 -11.61
CA GLU A 319 -2.90 -3.27 -10.88
C GLU A 319 -3.30 -2.04 -10.05
N ILE A 320 -2.35 -1.35 -9.42
CA ILE A 320 -2.61 -0.08 -8.73
C ILE A 320 -3.14 0.95 -9.71
N ILE A 321 -2.57 1.07 -10.91
CA ILE A 321 -3.06 1.98 -11.96
C ILE A 321 -4.51 1.63 -12.36
N ARG A 322 -4.85 0.34 -12.52
CA ARG A 322 -6.24 -0.08 -12.78
C ARG A 322 -7.18 0.33 -11.66
N LEU A 323 -6.79 0.12 -10.41
CA LEU A 323 -7.58 0.53 -9.24
C LEU A 323 -7.68 2.06 -9.10
N MET A 324 -6.64 2.81 -9.50
CA MET A 324 -6.67 4.27 -9.57
C MET A 324 -7.70 4.77 -10.60
N LEU A 325 -7.85 4.08 -11.74
CA LEU A 325 -8.91 4.41 -12.71
C LEU A 325 -10.30 4.28 -12.09
N ARG A 326 -10.54 3.21 -11.32
CA ARG A 326 -11.81 3.02 -10.60
C ARG A 326 -12.05 4.15 -9.60
N ALA A 327 -11.06 4.46 -8.77
CA ALA A 327 -11.16 5.53 -7.78
C ALA A 327 -11.29 6.93 -8.42
N TYR A 328 -10.67 7.15 -9.59
CA TYR A 328 -10.85 8.37 -10.37
C TYR A 328 -12.29 8.56 -10.83
N GLY A 329 -12.94 7.50 -11.34
CA GLY A 329 -14.36 7.51 -11.72
C GLY A 329 -15.27 7.92 -10.55
N HIS A 330 -14.83 7.64 -9.32
CA HIS A 330 -15.48 8.03 -8.07
C HIS A 330 -15.04 9.38 -7.49
N ARG A 331 -14.24 10.18 -8.22
CA ARG A 331 -13.74 11.49 -7.79
C ARG A 331 -12.95 11.46 -6.48
N GLN A 332 -12.23 10.37 -6.22
CA GLN A 332 -11.34 10.27 -5.06
C GLN A 332 -9.94 10.79 -5.38
N LEU A 333 -9.31 11.40 -4.38
CA LEU A 333 -7.86 11.64 -4.38
C LEU A 333 -7.11 10.37 -3.97
N PHE A 334 -5.83 10.28 -4.36
CA PHE A 334 -5.01 9.10 -4.12
C PHE A 334 -3.93 9.37 -3.09
N ILE A 335 -3.75 8.40 -2.18
CA ILE A 335 -2.61 8.31 -1.30
C ILE A 335 -1.84 7.06 -1.67
N LEU A 336 -0.57 7.19 -2.05
CA LEU A 336 0.29 6.02 -2.26
C LEU A 336 1.04 5.70 -0.97
N ARG A 337 1.12 4.43 -0.58
CA ARG A 337 1.95 4.00 0.55
C ARG A 337 3.22 3.35 0.02
N ASP A 338 4.34 4.05 0.16
CA ASP A 338 5.66 3.63 -0.29
C ASP A 338 6.68 4.06 0.77
N TYR A 339 7.05 3.12 1.63
CA TYR A 339 7.83 3.42 2.82
C TYR A 339 9.30 3.59 2.49
N TRP A 340 9.88 4.67 2.98
CA TRP A 340 11.30 4.84 3.07
C TRP A 340 11.84 4.09 4.28
N GLN A 341 12.84 3.24 4.09
CA GLN A 341 13.53 2.55 5.19
C GLN A 341 15.03 2.89 5.18
N PRO A 342 15.61 3.30 6.32
CA PRO A 342 17.06 3.46 6.43
C PRO A 342 17.78 2.16 6.07
N GLY A 343 18.73 2.23 5.13
CA GLY A 343 19.52 1.07 4.73
C GLY A 343 18.80 0.08 3.79
N ASP A 344 17.63 0.45 3.25
CA ASP A 344 17.05 -0.30 2.14
C ASP A 344 18.03 -0.35 0.95
N LYS A 345 18.14 -1.52 0.33
CA LYS A 345 18.99 -1.76 -0.84
C LYS A 345 18.33 -1.31 -2.13
N HIS A 346 17.01 -1.09 -2.09
CA HIS A 346 16.22 -0.56 -3.20
C HIS A 346 16.29 0.97 -3.22
N GLU A 347 16.08 1.55 -4.40
CA GLU A 347 16.03 3.00 -4.53
C GLU A 347 14.81 3.54 -3.77
N ALA A 348 15.03 4.56 -2.94
CA ALA A 348 13.98 5.21 -2.20
C ALA A 348 12.84 5.66 -3.13
N PHE A 349 11.61 5.27 -2.81
CA PHE A 349 10.40 5.60 -3.58
C PHE A 349 10.39 5.06 -5.02
N ASP A 350 11.07 3.93 -5.27
CA ASP A 350 11.11 3.26 -6.56
C ASP A 350 9.71 2.91 -7.09
N LYS A 351 8.81 2.41 -6.22
CA LYS A 351 7.46 2.01 -6.60
C LYS A 351 6.59 3.20 -6.97
N THR A 352 6.66 4.27 -6.18
CA THR A 352 5.97 5.53 -6.47
C THR A 352 6.46 6.09 -7.80
N THR A 353 7.78 6.14 -7.98
CA THR A 353 8.41 6.61 -9.22
C THR A 353 7.95 5.80 -10.42
N ASP A 354 7.96 4.47 -10.33
CA ASP A 354 7.58 3.58 -11.42
C ASP A 354 6.11 3.77 -11.83
N ILE A 355 5.21 3.98 -10.86
CA ILE A 355 3.81 4.38 -11.13
C ILE A 355 3.75 5.73 -11.85
N LEU A 356 4.44 6.75 -11.33
CA LEU A 356 4.40 8.12 -11.86
C LEU A 356 4.96 8.22 -13.29
N GLU A 357 6.11 7.59 -13.55
CA GLU A 357 6.73 7.58 -14.89
C GLU A 357 5.87 6.80 -15.89
N THR A 358 5.25 5.70 -15.46
CA THR A 358 4.31 4.94 -16.32
C THR A 358 3.07 5.76 -16.65
N LEU A 359 2.49 6.45 -15.67
CA LEU A 359 1.37 7.36 -15.92
C LEU A 359 1.79 8.53 -16.82
N TRP A 360 2.99 9.08 -16.64
CA TRP A 360 3.48 10.17 -17.48
C TRP A 360 3.73 9.74 -18.93
N ALA A 361 4.21 8.52 -19.17
CA ALA A 361 4.36 7.98 -20.52
C ALA A 361 3.03 7.94 -21.30
N SER A 362 1.92 7.77 -20.59
CA SER A 362 0.54 7.84 -21.12
C SER A 362 -0.20 9.10 -20.65
N GLN A 363 0.51 10.23 -20.48
CA GLN A 363 -0.05 11.46 -19.90
C GLN A 363 -1.30 11.99 -20.61
N ASP A 364 -1.34 11.88 -21.94
CA ASP A 364 -2.43 12.38 -22.80
C ASP A 364 -3.23 11.24 -23.45
N GLU A 365 -2.84 9.99 -23.22
CA GLU A 365 -3.57 8.80 -23.67
C GLU A 365 -4.70 8.47 -22.70
N VAL A 366 -5.89 8.14 -23.23
CA VAL A 366 -6.98 7.64 -22.41
C VAL A 366 -6.72 6.18 -22.05
N LEU A 367 -6.35 5.95 -20.80
CA LEU A 367 -6.27 4.63 -20.20
C LEU A 367 -7.69 4.12 -19.92
N VAL A 368 -7.89 2.81 -20.11
CA VAL A 368 -9.18 2.15 -19.88
C VAL A 368 -8.98 0.96 -18.96
N GLY A 369 -9.67 0.98 -17.81
CA GLY A 369 -9.66 -0.11 -16.85
C GLY A 369 -10.54 -1.28 -17.28
N PRO A 370 -10.42 -2.46 -16.65
CA PRO A 370 -11.28 -3.62 -16.92
C PRO A 370 -12.78 -3.33 -16.73
N GLU A 371 -13.11 -2.46 -15.78
CA GLU A 371 -14.48 -2.00 -15.47
C GLU A 371 -15.02 -0.98 -16.48
N GLY A 372 -14.18 -0.53 -17.42
CA GLY A 372 -14.50 0.51 -18.39
C GLY A 372 -14.26 1.93 -17.89
N ASP A 373 -13.72 2.11 -16.68
CA ASP A 373 -13.31 3.40 -16.14
C ASP A 373 -12.18 4.02 -16.96
N ARG A 374 -12.20 5.35 -17.08
CA ARG A 374 -11.33 6.10 -18.01
C ARG A 374 -10.70 7.31 -17.36
N ALA A 375 -9.41 7.48 -17.58
CA ALA A 375 -8.67 8.69 -17.28
C ALA A 375 -7.41 8.75 -18.14
N THR A 376 -6.82 9.93 -18.29
CA THR A 376 -5.45 10.03 -18.80
C THR A 376 -4.43 9.87 -17.67
N GLY A 377 -3.19 9.56 -18.01
CA GLY A 377 -2.11 9.49 -17.04
C GLY A 377 -1.94 10.80 -16.25
N ARG A 378 -2.05 11.95 -16.93
CA ARG A 378 -2.00 13.29 -16.30
C ARG A 378 -3.14 13.51 -15.31
N GLN A 379 -4.35 13.06 -15.65
CA GLN A 379 -5.50 13.15 -14.74
C GLN A 379 -5.29 12.31 -13.48
N LEU A 380 -4.73 11.10 -13.61
CA LEU A 380 -4.40 10.26 -12.46
C LEU A 380 -3.30 10.89 -11.60
N ILE A 381 -2.23 11.42 -12.20
CA ILE A 381 -1.14 12.13 -11.51
C ILE A 381 -1.68 13.33 -10.70
N ASN A 382 -2.54 14.15 -11.29
CA ASN A 382 -3.11 15.33 -10.63
C ASN A 382 -3.99 14.97 -9.42
N ASN A 383 -4.61 13.78 -9.44
CA ASN A 383 -5.40 13.25 -8.33
C ASN A 383 -4.55 12.62 -7.22
N ILE A 384 -3.23 12.43 -7.40
CA ILE A 384 -2.35 11.99 -6.31
C ILE A 384 -2.14 13.14 -5.34
N LEU A 385 -2.63 12.96 -4.12
CA LEU A 385 -2.54 13.95 -3.04
C LEU A 385 -1.19 13.86 -2.32
N MET A 386 -0.78 12.64 -1.94
CA MET A 386 0.43 12.43 -1.15
C MET A 386 0.95 11.00 -1.22
N VAL A 387 2.18 10.82 -0.74
CA VAL A 387 2.85 9.54 -0.57
C VAL A 387 3.15 9.36 0.91
N LYS A 388 2.62 8.29 1.53
CA LYS A 388 2.94 7.90 2.90
C LYS A 388 4.31 7.24 2.93
N SER A 389 5.29 8.00 3.39
CA SER A 389 6.72 7.70 3.35
C SER A 389 7.24 6.94 4.58
N GLY A 390 6.46 6.84 5.66
CA GLY A 390 6.88 6.07 6.84
C GLY A 390 5.89 6.08 8.00
N ASP A 391 6.32 5.48 9.13
CA ASP A 391 5.56 5.31 10.36
C ASP A 391 6.43 5.47 11.61
N GLU A 392 5.84 6.11 12.64
CA GLU A 392 6.03 6.05 14.10
C GLU A 392 7.44 6.07 14.71
N ASN A 393 8.48 5.95 13.90
CA ASN A 393 9.87 5.84 14.33
C ASN A 393 10.59 7.19 14.27
N PHE A 394 9.89 8.31 14.44
CA PHE A 394 10.54 9.63 14.38
C PHE A 394 11.65 9.77 15.40
N HIS A 395 11.43 9.30 16.64
CA HIS A 395 12.47 9.29 17.68
C HIS A 395 13.73 8.54 17.22
N GLY A 396 13.55 7.35 16.63
CA GLY A 396 14.67 6.53 16.13
C GLY A 396 15.35 7.12 14.89
N LEU A 397 14.63 7.88 14.06
CA LEU A 397 15.19 8.58 12.91
C LEU A 397 15.94 9.87 13.30
N GLY A 398 15.43 10.57 14.31
CA GLY A 398 15.83 11.93 14.67
C GLY A 398 15.54 12.97 13.58
N THR A 399 15.86 14.23 13.88
CA THR A 399 15.64 15.37 12.96
C THR A 399 16.27 15.13 11.59
N LYS A 400 17.54 14.68 11.56
CA LYS A 400 18.29 14.46 10.31
C LYS A 400 17.76 13.29 9.49
N GLY A 401 17.25 12.25 10.14
CA GLY A 401 16.65 11.10 9.46
C GLY A 401 15.39 11.52 8.72
N LEU A 402 14.47 12.20 9.41
CA LEU A 402 13.25 12.71 8.79
C LEU A 402 13.54 13.77 7.71
N GLU A 403 14.50 14.68 7.96
CA GLU A 403 14.95 15.65 6.96
C GLU A 403 15.41 14.95 5.68
N THR A 404 16.14 13.84 5.83
CA THR A 404 16.64 13.03 4.72
C THR A 404 15.49 12.38 3.96
N ILE A 405 14.46 11.86 4.64
CA ILE A 405 13.27 11.31 3.98
C ILE A 405 12.61 12.37 3.09
N TYR A 406 12.32 13.55 3.65
CA TYR A 406 11.68 14.62 2.90
C TYR A 406 12.55 15.15 1.76
N ARG A 407 13.86 15.30 1.98
CA ARG A 407 14.80 15.72 0.95
C ARG A 407 14.87 14.69 -0.18
N THR A 408 15.03 13.41 0.15
CA THR A 408 15.07 12.34 -0.85
C THR A 408 13.74 12.24 -1.62
N PHE A 409 12.61 12.41 -0.95
CA PHE A 409 11.32 12.47 -1.63
C PHE A 409 11.24 13.67 -2.58
N GLN A 410 11.68 14.84 -2.14
CA GLN A 410 11.72 16.03 -2.98
C GLN A 410 12.60 15.79 -4.22
N GLU A 411 13.83 15.33 -4.03
CA GLU A 411 14.80 15.07 -5.11
C GLU A 411 14.30 14.00 -6.11
N ARG A 412 13.69 12.92 -5.61
CA ARG A 412 13.29 11.78 -6.44
C ARG A 412 11.90 11.97 -7.06
N VAL A 413 10.98 12.64 -6.39
CA VAL A 413 9.59 12.74 -6.83
C VAL A 413 9.27 14.16 -7.29
N GLN A 414 9.33 15.15 -6.40
CA GLN A 414 8.83 16.49 -6.69
C GLN A 414 9.70 17.30 -7.66
N ASP A 415 11.02 17.14 -7.58
CA ASP A 415 12.01 17.81 -8.43
C ASP A 415 12.27 17.06 -9.74
N ARG A 416 11.65 15.88 -9.92
CA ARG A 416 11.82 15.06 -11.11
C ARG A 416 11.30 15.79 -12.34
N GLU A 417 12.19 15.93 -13.33
CA GLU A 417 11.88 16.55 -14.61
C GLU A 417 11.52 15.49 -15.64
N MET A 418 10.37 15.68 -16.29
CA MET A 418 9.90 14.85 -17.39
C MET A 418 9.49 15.77 -18.54
N ASP A 419 10.08 15.58 -19.73
CA ASP A 419 9.81 16.40 -20.91
C ASP A 419 9.90 17.93 -20.69
N GLY A 420 10.81 18.36 -19.81
CA GLY A 420 11.00 19.79 -19.46
C GLY A 420 10.01 20.33 -18.42
N GLU A 421 9.12 19.48 -17.89
CA GLU A 421 8.15 19.83 -16.85
C GLU A 421 8.50 19.16 -15.52
N ARG A 422 7.93 19.65 -14.42
CA ARG A 422 7.96 19.00 -13.10
C ARG A 422 6.56 18.52 -12.71
N PRO A 423 6.04 17.46 -13.34
CA PRO A 423 4.62 17.10 -13.27
C PRO A 423 4.18 16.55 -11.90
N PHE A 424 5.12 16.23 -11.03
CA PHE A 424 4.86 15.62 -9.73
C PHE A 424 5.05 16.58 -8.55
N ALA A 425 5.32 17.86 -8.82
CA ALA A 425 5.71 18.85 -7.82
C ALA A 425 4.64 19.10 -6.73
N HIS A 426 3.35 18.86 -7.03
CA HIS A 426 2.24 19.04 -6.09
C HIS A 426 2.09 17.89 -5.08
N ILE A 427 2.68 16.72 -5.37
CA ILE A 427 2.54 15.51 -4.53
C ILE A 427 3.34 15.70 -3.26
N LYS A 428 2.72 15.49 -2.10
CA LYS A 428 3.35 15.74 -0.79
C LYS A 428 3.86 14.44 -0.17
N SER A 429 4.95 14.51 0.59
CA SER A 429 5.39 13.40 1.44
C SER A 429 4.70 13.47 2.79
N TRP A 430 4.13 12.36 3.22
CA TRP A 430 3.47 12.20 4.51
C TRP A 430 4.25 11.22 5.39
N TYR A 431 4.61 11.64 6.59
CA TYR A 431 5.24 10.79 7.60
C TYR A 431 4.38 10.72 8.85
N ASN A 432 4.14 9.51 9.37
CA ASN A 432 3.41 9.31 10.62
C ASN A 432 4.33 9.37 11.83
N MET A 433 3.84 9.92 12.93
CA MET A 433 4.50 9.92 14.22
C MET A 433 3.53 9.38 15.28
N VAL A 434 4.08 8.80 16.36
CA VAL A 434 3.34 8.56 17.60
C VAL A 434 2.84 9.90 18.15
N GLY A 435 1.87 9.94 19.06
CA GLY A 435 1.48 11.14 19.82
C GLY A 435 2.58 11.80 20.67
N TRP A 436 2.39 13.08 20.95
CA TRP A 436 3.28 14.01 21.67
C TRP A 436 3.55 13.54 23.10
N ALA A 437 2.49 13.04 23.73
CA ALA A 437 2.48 12.62 25.12
C ALA A 437 2.84 11.12 25.29
N ALA A 438 3.67 10.59 24.40
CA ALA A 438 4.29 9.29 24.60
C ALA A 438 5.31 9.38 25.75
N TRP A 439 4.90 8.86 26.92
CA TRP A 439 5.77 8.36 28.00
C TRP A 439 6.89 9.30 28.45
N ASP A 440 6.58 10.34 29.24
CA ASP A 440 7.57 11.28 29.80
C ASP A 440 8.41 12.03 28.72
N TYR A 441 9.67 12.42 28.98
CA TYR A 441 10.52 13.05 27.97
C TYR A 441 10.93 12.09 26.83
N ASN A 442 10.53 10.82 26.84
CA ASN A 442 10.80 9.86 25.76
C ASN A 442 10.01 10.11 24.45
N GLY A 443 9.15 11.12 24.40
CA GLY A 443 8.50 11.57 23.17
C GLY A 443 9.49 11.89 22.03
N GLY A 444 9.08 11.63 20.78
CA GLY A 444 10.00 11.72 19.64
C GLY A 444 10.38 13.13 19.23
N TRP A 445 9.47 14.11 19.34
CA TRP A 445 9.68 15.47 18.85
C TRP A 445 9.55 16.54 19.92
N ALA A 446 10.09 17.73 19.63
CA ALA A 446 10.10 18.91 20.47
C ALA A 446 9.03 19.93 20.06
N SER A 447 8.41 20.58 21.04
CA SER A 447 7.44 21.68 20.86
C SER A 447 8.07 23.04 21.19
N SER A 448 9.16 23.02 21.96
CA SER A 448 9.91 24.19 22.41
C SER A 448 11.42 23.92 22.42
N GLU A 449 12.24 24.96 22.52
CA GLU A 449 13.70 24.82 22.70
C GLU A 449 14.05 24.06 24.00
N LYS A 450 13.25 24.26 25.06
CA LYS A 450 13.43 23.56 26.35
C LYS A 450 13.27 22.04 26.21
N ASP A 451 12.38 21.58 25.34
CA ASP A 451 12.21 20.14 25.09
C ASP A 451 13.48 19.51 24.48
N MET A 452 14.21 20.29 23.67
CA MET A 452 15.45 19.84 23.04
C MET A 452 16.58 19.68 24.06
N GLU A 453 16.61 20.50 25.11
CA GLU A 453 17.54 20.33 26.24
C GLU A 453 17.34 18.99 26.97
N HIS A 454 16.15 18.39 26.84
CA HIS A 454 15.79 17.11 27.42
C HIS A 454 15.82 15.95 26.40
N GLY A 455 16.44 16.15 25.24
CA GLY A 455 16.70 15.09 24.25
C GLY A 455 15.63 14.88 23.19
N ARG A 456 14.50 15.61 23.25
CA ARG A 456 13.47 15.57 22.19
C ARG A 456 13.98 16.21 20.90
N GLN A 457 13.53 15.68 19.76
CA GLN A 457 14.09 16.05 18.45
C GLN A 457 13.25 17.15 17.77
N LYS A 458 13.90 18.14 17.18
CA LYS A 458 13.21 19.18 16.41
C LYS A 458 12.65 18.59 15.11
N LEU A 459 11.46 18.98 14.67
CA LEU A 459 11.03 18.67 13.30
C LEU A 459 11.98 19.39 12.30
N PRO A 460 12.25 18.82 11.12
CA PRO A 460 13.07 19.49 10.12
C PRO A 460 12.28 20.60 9.41
N SER A 461 12.97 21.64 8.93
CA SER A 461 12.32 22.78 8.25
C SER A 461 11.66 22.41 6.91
N ASN A 462 12.07 21.29 6.30
CA ASN A 462 11.48 20.75 5.07
C ASN A 462 10.30 19.79 5.31
N THR A 463 9.73 19.77 6.52
CA THR A 463 8.55 18.97 6.84
C THR A 463 7.38 19.34 5.92
N GLN A 464 6.77 18.33 5.28
CA GLN A 464 5.67 18.54 4.34
C GLN A 464 4.31 18.15 4.92
N CYS A 465 4.15 16.91 5.37
CA CYS A 465 2.92 16.45 6.02
C CYS A 465 3.24 15.45 7.13
N ILE A 466 2.58 15.64 8.27
CA ILE A 466 2.76 14.83 9.49
C ILE A 466 1.41 14.25 9.89
N GLY A 467 1.37 12.92 10.02
CA GLY A 467 0.27 12.21 10.66
C GLY A 467 0.57 11.95 12.13
N VAL A 468 -0.44 11.98 12.98
CA VAL A 468 -0.32 11.56 14.37
C VAL A 468 -1.22 10.37 14.63
N ASP A 469 -0.60 9.27 15.04
CA ASP A 469 -1.28 8.06 15.50
C ASP A 469 -1.69 8.21 16.97
N THR A 470 -2.98 7.97 17.22
CA THR A 470 -3.56 8.03 18.55
C THR A 470 -4.09 6.65 18.94
N TYR A 471 -3.62 6.14 20.08
CA TYR A 471 -3.97 4.81 20.62
C TYR A 471 -4.96 4.86 21.80
N ASP A 472 -5.75 5.92 21.81
CA ASP A 472 -6.70 6.42 22.80
C ASP A 472 -7.50 5.31 23.51
N TYR A 473 -8.06 4.38 22.74
CA TYR A 473 -9.02 3.38 23.23
C TYR A 473 -8.37 2.17 23.86
N TRP A 474 -7.05 2.00 23.72
CA TRP A 474 -6.41 0.77 24.16
C TRP A 474 -6.38 0.60 25.68
N TRP A 475 -6.53 1.69 26.44
CA TRP A 475 -6.30 1.71 27.88
C TRP A 475 -7.52 2.13 28.70
N LEU A 476 -8.65 2.44 28.06
CA LEU A 476 -9.80 2.96 28.78
C LEU A 476 -10.45 1.92 29.68
N GLY A 477 -10.40 0.63 29.32
CA GLY A 477 -10.96 -0.43 30.16
C GLY A 477 -12.46 -0.30 30.41
N ILE A 478 -13.16 0.59 29.70
CA ILE A 478 -14.60 0.81 29.81
C ILE A 478 -15.27 -0.17 28.83
N PRO A 479 -15.98 -1.21 29.31
CA PRO A 479 -16.74 -2.07 28.41
C PRO A 479 -17.90 -1.27 27.79
N TYR A 480 -18.01 -1.32 26.46
CA TYR A 480 -19.08 -0.66 25.71
C TYR A 480 -19.72 -1.61 24.69
N ASP A 481 -20.78 -2.30 25.06
CA ASP A 481 -21.54 -3.07 24.08
C ASP A 481 -22.55 -2.15 23.35
N PRO A 482 -22.53 -2.06 22.02
CA PRO A 482 -23.58 -1.34 21.28
C PRO A 482 -25.01 -1.89 21.53
N VAL A 483 -25.15 -3.15 21.96
CA VAL A 483 -26.43 -3.77 22.35
C VAL A 483 -26.86 -3.35 23.77
N ASP A 484 -25.90 -3.18 24.69
CA ASP A 484 -26.12 -2.71 26.06
C ASP A 484 -25.43 -1.36 26.30
N PRO A 485 -26.08 -0.23 25.95
CA PRO A 485 -25.50 1.09 25.99
C PRO A 485 -25.38 1.67 27.42
N ALA A 486 -25.45 0.85 28.48
CA ALA A 486 -25.39 1.28 29.88
C ALA A 486 -24.17 2.17 30.20
N ASN A 487 -23.07 2.05 29.43
CA ASN A 487 -21.87 2.89 29.58
C ASN A 487 -21.69 3.94 28.47
N ARG A 488 -22.66 4.13 27.56
CA ARG A 488 -22.54 5.05 26.41
C ARG A 488 -22.17 6.47 26.83
N GLU A 489 -22.84 7.01 27.86
CA GLU A 489 -22.56 8.37 28.36
C GLU A 489 -21.14 8.48 28.91
N LYS A 490 -20.69 7.51 29.72
CA LYS A 490 -19.32 7.48 30.25
C LYS A 490 -18.26 7.38 29.14
N VAL A 491 -18.54 6.62 28.08
CA VAL A 491 -17.65 6.54 26.90
C VAL A 491 -17.58 7.89 26.23
N LEU A 492 -18.71 8.55 25.97
CA LEU A 492 -18.74 9.86 25.33
C LEU A 492 -18.06 10.94 26.19
N GLU A 493 -18.31 10.98 27.51
CA GLU A 493 -17.64 11.88 28.44
C GLU A 493 -16.13 11.71 28.40
N ARG A 494 -15.66 10.45 28.38
CA ARG A 494 -14.23 10.15 28.29
C ARG A 494 -13.64 10.57 26.95
N VAL A 495 -14.37 10.39 25.86
CA VAL A 495 -13.94 10.79 24.52
C VAL A 495 -13.90 12.31 24.40
N ASP A 496 -14.89 13.01 24.95
CA ASP A 496 -14.91 14.46 25.02
C ASP A 496 -13.76 14.99 25.90
N GLU A 497 -13.48 14.35 27.05
CA GLU A 497 -12.31 14.67 27.90
C GLU A 497 -10.99 14.46 27.15
N TRP A 498 -10.88 13.38 26.38
CA TRP A 498 -9.69 13.06 25.61
C TRP A 498 -9.45 14.06 24.49
N HIS A 499 -10.49 14.37 23.70
CA HIS A 499 -10.42 15.42 22.69
C HIS A 499 -10.04 16.75 23.30
N ARG A 500 -10.63 17.11 24.46
CA ARG A 500 -10.28 18.32 25.19
C ARG A 500 -8.78 18.40 25.45
N ILE A 501 -8.16 17.36 26.00
CA ILE A 501 -6.73 17.42 26.31
C ILE A 501 -5.81 17.20 25.10
N ARG A 502 -6.26 16.53 24.03
CA ARG A 502 -5.40 16.05 22.95
C ARG A 502 -5.56 16.79 21.62
N THR A 503 -6.78 16.84 21.10
CA THR A 503 -7.03 17.29 19.72
C THR A 503 -7.71 18.65 19.64
N GLN A 504 -8.36 19.09 20.71
CA GLN A 504 -9.06 20.36 20.75
C GLN A 504 -8.10 21.50 20.41
N TYR A 505 -8.51 22.33 19.45
CA TYR A 505 -7.83 23.58 19.17
C TYR A 505 -8.28 24.67 20.13
N TYR A 506 -7.32 25.40 20.67
CA TYR A 506 -7.50 26.47 21.65
C TYR A 506 -6.98 27.76 21.01
N PRO A 507 -7.85 28.69 20.60
CA PRO A 507 -7.45 29.90 19.86
C PRO A 507 -6.41 30.77 20.60
N GLU A 508 -6.45 30.77 21.93
CA GLU A 508 -5.48 31.43 22.81
C GLU A 508 -4.10 30.77 22.83
N GLY A 509 -3.99 29.55 22.28
CA GLY A 509 -2.79 28.73 22.30
C GLY A 509 -2.65 27.93 23.59
N VAL A 510 -1.82 26.88 23.53
CA VAL A 510 -1.45 26.07 24.70
C VAL A 510 0.07 26.08 24.83
N GLU A 511 0.57 26.42 26.02
CA GLU A 511 1.99 26.29 26.36
C GLU A 511 2.28 24.82 26.68
N THR A 512 2.69 24.08 25.66
CA THR A 512 2.94 22.65 25.78
C THR A 512 4.16 22.34 26.65
N ARG A 513 4.04 21.36 27.54
CA ARG A 513 5.06 20.93 28.50
C ARG A 513 4.95 19.44 28.79
N VAL A 514 5.99 18.84 29.36
CA VAL A 514 5.91 17.43 29.77
C VAL A 514 5.00 17.27 30.98
N CYS A 515 4.29 16.14 31.03
CA CYS A 515 3.43 15.76 32.16
C CYS A 515 4.20 15.74 33.46
N LYS A 516 3.50 16.10 34.54
CA LYS A 516 3.97 15.85 35.91
C LYS A 516 4.03 14.34 36.19
N ASP A 517 2.99 13.60 35.80
CA ASP A 517 2.96 12.13 35.83
C ASP A 517 2.08 11.59 34.69
N ALA A 518 2.69 11.08 33.62
CA ALA A 518 1.95 10.54 32.48
C ALA A 518 1.12 9.29 32.83
N LYS A 519 1.41 8.61 33.94
CA LYS A 519 0.69 7.41 34.40
C LYS A 519 -0.53 7.73 35.28
N ASP A 520 -0.69 8.99 35.71
CA ASP A 520 -1.81 9.44 36.52
C ASP A 520 -2.75 10.35 35.70
N PRO A 521 -3.92 9.83 35.24
CA PRO A 521 -4.89 10.59 34.48
C PRO A 521 -5.38 11.88 35.17
N THR A 522 -5.33 11.96 36.50
CA THR A 522 -5.75 13.16 37.22
C THR A 522 -4.82 14.35 36.98
N THR A 523 -3.62 14.11 36.46
CA THR A 523 -2.65 15.15 36.11
C THR A 523 -2.71 15.56 34.63
N TRP A 524 -3.59 14.94 33.84
CA TRP A 524 -3.68 15.18 32.41
C TRP A 524 -4.34 16.52 32.10
N THR A 525 -3.57 17.41 31.50
CA THR A 525 -4.04 18.72 31.03
C THR A 525 -3.72 18.89 29.55
N ALA A 526 -4.35 19.88 28.91
CA ALA A 526 -4.07 20.20 27.51
C ALA A 526 -2.60 20.58 27.30
N GLU A 527 -1.98 21.26 28.28
CA GLU A 527 -0.55 21.59 28.23
C GLU A 527 0.34 20.36 28.16
N CYS A 528 -0.05 19.24 28.78
CA CYS A 528 0.73 18.01 28.62
C CYS A 528 0.37 17.21 27.36
N TRP A 529 -0.92 17.06 27.06
CA TRP A 529 -1.38 16.04 26.12
C TRP A 529 -1.76 16.56 24.74
N SER A 530 -1.74 17.87 24.49
CA SER A 530 -2.26 18.42 23.24
C SER A 530 -1.35 18.15 22.05
N ASP A 531 -1.68 17.14 21.25
CA ASP A 531 -1.06 16.87 19.96
C ASP A 531 -1.26 18.02 18.99
N THR A 532 -2.47 18.62 18.98
CA THR A 532 -2.77 19.76 18.11
C THR A 532 -1.78 20.90 18.37
N HIS A 533 -1.64 21.34 19.63
CA HIS A 533 -0.76 22.46 19.94
C HIS A 533 0.71 22.10 19.93
N ALA A 534 1.07 20.89 20.38
CA ALA A 534 2.46 20.46 20.36
C ALA A 534 3.01 20.35 18.93
N LEU A 535 2.20 19.85 17.99
CA LEU A 535 2.58 19.78 16.59
C LEU A 535 2.63 21.17 15.95
N LEU A 536 1.65 22.04 16.22
CA LEU A 536 1.71 23.45 15.79
C LEU A 536 2.98 24.16 16.30
N ASN A 537 3.30 23.99 17.58
CA ASN A 537 4.48 24.57 18.20
C ASN A 537 5.76 23.97 17.61
N GLY A 538 5.81 22.65 17.38
CA GLY A 538 6.92 21.97 16.72
C GLY A 538 7.14 22.45 15.27
N ILE A 539 6.06 22.65 14.52
CA ILE A 539 6.08 23.21 13.16
C ILE A 539 6.67 24.63 13.17
N ARG A 540 6.21 25.49 14.09
CA ARG A 540 6.74 26.86 14.26
C ARG A 540 8.20 26.86 14.66
N LEU A 541 8.57 26.01 15.63
CA LEU A 541 9.94 25.84 16.09
C LEU A 541 10.86 25.44 14.93
N ALA A 542 10.41 24.50 14.09
CA ALA A 542 11.10 24.03 12.90
C ALA A 542 11.11 25.04 11.74
N LYS A 543 10.28 26.09 11.79
CA LYS A 543 10.00 27.00 10.66
C LYS A 543 9.47 26.26 9.44
N ALA A 544 8.72 25.19 9.65
CA ALA A 544 8.10 24.39 8.60
C ALA A 544 6.67 24.88 8.32
N GLU A 545 6.47 26.16 8.03
CA GLU A 545 5.14 26.82 7.96
C GLU A 545 4.18 26.19 6.93
N ARG A 546 4.73 25.37 6.03
CA ARG A 546 4.03 24.60 5.00
C ARG A 546 3.65 23.17 5.48
N ALA A 547 3.96 22.79 6.71
CA ALA A 547 3.64 21.44 7.18
C ALA A 547 2.12 21.28 7.40
N MET A 548 1.53 20.26 6.77
CA MET A 548 0.13 19.89 6.98
C MET A 548 -0.02 18.81 8.07
N MET A 549 -1.13 18.85 8.80
CA MET A 549 -1.41 17.93 9.91
C MET A 549 -2.54 16.96 9.57
N ILE A 550 -2.32 15.65 9.77
CA ILE A 550 -3.32 14.60 9.58
C ILE A 550 -3.56 13.88 10.91
N TYR A 551 -4.82 13.73 11.28
CA TYR A 551 -5.21 12.94 12.44
C TYR A 551 -5.58 11.53 12.01
N ILE A 552 -5.10 10.53 12.76
CA ILE A 552 -5.39 9.13 12.49
C ILE A 552 -6.26 8.61 13.61
N GLY A 553 -7.57 8.52 13.33
CA GLY A 553 -8.56 8.08 14.29
C GLY A 553 -8.66 6.56 14.32
N LEU A 554 -8.76 5.98 15.52
CA LEU A 554 -9.04 4.57 15.70
C LEU A 554 -10.54 4.26 15.64
N SER A 555 -10.88 3.14 15.02
CA SER A 555 -12.27 2.71 14.81
C SER A 555 -12.51 1.20 15.05
N SER A 556 -11.68 0.57 15.89
CA SER A 556 -11.75 -0.85 16.23
C SER A 556 -11.85 -1.15 17.74
N SER A 557 -12.16 -2.41 18.05
CA SER A 557 -12.15 -3.02 19.39
C SER A 557 -10.72 -3.43 19.83
N LEU A 558 -10.57 -3.89 21.07
CA LEU A 558 -9.46 -4.74 21.51
C LEU A 558 -10.03 -6.06 22.06
N GLU A 559 -9.18 -7.08 22.23
CA GLU A 559 -9.54 -8.29 22.96
C GLU A 559 -10.07 -7.92 24.36
N GLY A 560 -11.32 -8.34 24.67
CA GLY A 560 -11.99 -8.02 25.94
C GLY A 560 -12.56 -6.59 26.06
N HIS A 561 -12.35 -5.72 25.07
CA HIS A 561 -12.86 -4.35 25.07
C HIS A 561 -13.61 -4.04 23.77
N TYR A 562 -14.91 -3.86 23.93
CA TYR A 562 -15.89 -3.67 22.88
C TYR A 562 -15.62 -2.46 21.95
N THR A 563 -16.30 -2.47 20.79
CA THR A 563 -16.16 -1.56 19.63
C THR A 563 -16.09 -0.08 19.98
N THR A 564 -15.25 0.69 19.28
CA THR A 564 -15.39 2.15 19.25
C THR A 564 -16.76 2.52 18.65
N PRO A 565 -17.65 3.19 19.41
CA PRO A 565 -18.99 3.50 18.93
C PRO A 565 -18.97 4.42 17.70
N ILE A 566 -20.01 4.34 16.86
CA ILE A 566 -20.26 5.30 15.77
C ILE A 566 -20.23 6.75 16.29
N GLU A 567 -20.77 6.96 17.48
CA GLU A 567 -20.85 8.25 18.16
C GLU A 567 -19.48 8.82 18.52
N THR A 568 -18.51 7.96 18.80
CA THR A 568 -17.15 8.42 19.03
C THR A 568 -16.50 8.86 17.73
N MET A 569 -16.74 8.15 16.64
CA MET A 569 -16.22 8.58 15.34
C MET A 569 -16.77 9.96 14.95
N ASP A 570 -18.03 10.21 15.29
CA ASP A 570 -18.67 11.51 15.13
C ASP A 570 -17.99 12.62 15.95
N ARG A 571 -17.65 12.35 17.21
CA ARG A 571 -16.90 13.29 18.06
C ARG A 571 -15.51 13.60 17.51
N TYR A 572 -14.80 12.59 17.01
CA TYR A 572 -13.49 12.75 16.39
C TYR A 572 -13.57 13.70 15.20
N PHE A 573 -14.53 13.48 14.31
CA PHE A 573 -14.74 14.37 13.16
C PHE A 573 -15.02 15.81 13.58
N ASP A 574 -15.98 16.02 14.49
CA ASP A 574 -16.40 17.36 14.90
C ASP A 574 -15.27 18.12 15.62
N ASN A 575 -14.51 17.45 16.49
CA ASN A 575 -13.39 18.05 17.21
C ASN A 575 -12.16 18.30 16.33
N CYS A 576 -11.81 17.35 15.43
CA CYS A 576 -10.68 17.54 14.51
C CYS A 576 -10.95 18.67 13.50
N LYS A 577 -12.18 18.74 12.95
CA LYS A 577 -12.59 19.79 12.01
C LYS A 577 -12.48 21.19 12.61
N ALA A 578 -12.73 21.35 13.90
CA ALA A 578 -12.60 22.64 14.57
C ALA A 578 -11.14 23.15 14.66
N GLY A 579 -10.15 22.26 14.46
CA GLY A 579 -8.73 22.56 14.50
C GLY A 579 -8.07 22.62 13.12
N PRO A 580 -6.73 22.70 13.07
CA PRO A 580 -5.94 22.82 11.85
C PRO A 580 -5.64 21.46 11.18
N TRP A 581 -6.50 20.46 11.36
CA TRP A 581 -6.30 19.13 10.82
C TRP A 581 -6.86 19.06 9.41
N VAL A 582 -6.02 18.76 8.40
CA VAL A 582 -6.46 18.72 7.00
C VAL A 582 -6.94 17.33 6.57
N GLY A 583 -6.74 16.31 7.41
CA GLY A 583 -7.21 14.97 7.13
C GLY A 583 -7.57 14.21 8.40
N LEU A 584 -8.62 13.39 8.28
CA LEU A 584 -9.02 12.41 9.27
C LEU A 584 -9.01 11.04 8.61
N ILE A 585 -8.03 10.23 8.99
CA ILE A 585 -7.80 8.91 8.41
C ILE A 585 -8.18 7.85 9.42
N TRP A 586 -9.16 7.02 9.09
CA TRP A 586 -9.63 5.97 10.00
C TRP A 586 -8.76 4.74 9.92
N TRP A 587 -8.04 4.45 11.01
CA TRP A 587 -7.40 3.17 11.18
C TRP A 587 -8.37 2.19 11.82
N THR A 588 -8.79 1.21 11.03
CA THR A 588 -9.72 0.14 11.41
C THR A 588 -8.92 -1.12 11.75
N SER A 589 -8.12 -1.05 12.82
CA SER A 589 -7.16 -2.11 13.16
C SER A 589 -7.85 -3.35 13.74
N MET A 590 -7.99 -4.41 12.95
CA MET A 590 -8.28 -5.77 13.47
C MET A 590 -7.81 -6.88 12.52
N GLY A 591 -6.51 -6.98 12.19
CA GLY A 591 -6.04 -8.07 11.30
C GLY A 591 -4.70 -8.70 11.66
N ARG A 592 -4.04 -8.26 12.73
CA ARG A 592 -2.69 -8.76 13.09
C ARG A 592 -2.56 -9.32 14.50
N LEU A 593 -3.56 -9.12 15.36
CA LEU A 593 -3.51 -9.59 16.75
C LEU A 593 -4.17 -10.96 16.96
N HIS A 594 -4.94 -11.49 15.98
CA HIS A 594 -5.45 -12.86 16.02
C HIS A 594 -5.12 -13.61 14.71
N PRO A 595 -4.47 -14.79 14.76
CA PRO A 595 -3.99 -15.51 13.57
C PRO A 595 -5.09 -16.11 12.68
N LYS A 596 -6.37 -15.91 13.02
CA LYS A 596 -7.54 -16.45 12.29
C LYS A 596 -8.58 -15.42 11.86
N GLU A 597 -8.41 -14.13 12.17
CA GLU A 597 -9.43 -13.12 11.89
C GLU A 597 -9.06 -12.27 10.66
N ASN A 598 -10.00 -12.19 9.72
CA ASN A 598 -10.04 -11.11 8.74
C ASN A 598 -10.50 -9.83 9.46
N PRO A 599 -9.97 -8.65 9.11
CA PRO A 599 -10.40 -7.40 9.72
C PRO A 599 -11.87 -7.11 9.51
N LEU A 600 -12.62 -7.21 10.61
CA LEU A 600 -14.00 -6.75 10.76
C LEU A 600 -14.09 -5.22 10.89
N GLY A 601 -13.17 -4.45 10.28
CA GLY A 601 -13.11 -2.98 10.34
C GLY A 601 -14.34 -2.29 9.77
N THR A 602 -14.19 -1.26 8.94
CA THR A 602 -15.33 -0.68 8.20
C THR A 602 -16.21 -1.74 7.54
N PHE A 603 -15.60 -2.77 6.94
CA PHE A 603 -16.33 -3.85 6.28
C PHE A 603 -17.09 -4.78 7.24
N GLY A 604 -16.72 -4.84 8.52
CA GLY A 604 -17.53 -5.56 9.50
C GLY A 604 -18.94 -4.97 9.61
N TYR A 605 -19.04 -3.63 9.67
CA TYR A 605 -20.31 -2.91 9.63
C TYR A 605 -21.04 -3.11 8.30
N VAL A 606 -20.34 -2.89 7.17
CA VAL A 606 -20.96 -2.93 5.83
C VAL A 606 -21.48 -4.33 5.48
N ASP A 607 -20.72 -5.36 5.84
CA ASP A 607 -20.99 -6.76 5.48
C ASP A 607 -21.77 -7.52 6.54
N ARG A 608 -22.12 -6.86 7.66
CA ARG A 608 -22.84 -7.47 8.78
C ARG A 608 -22.08 -8.67 9.35
N ALA A 609 -20.78 -8.50 9.49
CA ALA A 609 -19.87 -9.55 9.96
C ALA A 609 -19.36 -9.28 11.38
N LEU A 610 -19.81 -8.22 12.04
CA LEU A 610 -19.45 -7.92 13.43
C LEU A 610 -19.86 -9.07 14.35
N VAL A 611 -19.03 -9.31 15.38
CA VAL A 611 -19.30 -10.25 16.46
C VAL A 611 -19.19 -9.56 17.81
N HIS A 612 -19.92 -10.09 18.77
CA HIS A 612 -20.02 -9.67 20.15
C HIS A 612 -18.94 -10.37 20.98
N TYR A 613 -17.92 -9.64 21.43
CA TYR A 613 -16.91 -10.16 22.34
C TYR A 613 -17.30 -9.89 23.79
N THR A 614 -17.33 -10.92 24.63
CA THR A 614 -17.49 -10.76 26.09
C THR A 614 -16.33 -11.44 26.81
N PRO A 615 -16.08 -11.15 28.10
CA PRO A 615 -15.12 -11.92 28.91
C PRO A 615 -15.37 -13.43 28.88
N GLU A 616 -16.64 -13.85 28.80
CA GLU A 616 -17.06 -15.25 28.72
C GLU A 616 -16.93 -15.85 27.30
N HIS A 617 -16.94 -15.00 26.27
CA HIS A 617 -16.88 -15.40 24.86
C HIS A 617 -15.80 -14.59 24.12
N SER A 618 -14.54 -14.86 24.44
CA SER A 618 -13.38 -14.20 23.82
C SER A 618 -13.24 -14.49 22.32
N ASP A 619 -13.84 -15.58 21.82
CA ASP A 619 -13.86 -15.94 20.40
C ASP A 619 -14.96 -15.22 19.60
N GLY A 620 -15.79 -14.41 20.27
CA GLY A 620 -16.89 -13.65 19.66
C GLY A 620 -18.17 -14.47 19.43
N VAL A 621 -19.33 -13.85 19.67
CA VAL A 621 -20.67 -14.40 19.41
C VAL A 621 -21.34 -13.59 18.30
N PRO A 622 -21.95 -14.20 17.29
CA PRO A 622 -22.66 -13.45 16.25
C PRO A 622 -23.81 -12.64 16.84
N TYR A 623 -23.93 -11.39 16.43
CA TYR A 623 -25.10 -10.59 16.72
C TYR A 623 -26.31 -11.05 15.91
N SER A 624 -27.52 -10.69 16.35
CA SER A 624 -28.72 -10.92 15.56
C SER A 624 -28.69 -10.08 14.28
N ARG A 625 -29.44 -10.53 13.26
CA ARG A 625 -29.52 -9.83 11.98
C ARG A 625 -30.07 -8.40 12.11
N GLU A 626 -31.07 -8.21 12.96
CA GLU A 626 -31.67 -6.89 13.22
C GLU A 626 -30.65 -5.92 13.83
N GLU A 627 -29.83 -6.40 14.76
CA GLU A 627 -28.77 -5.60 15.35
C GLU A 627 -27.70 -5.23 14.31
N LEU A 628 -27.27 -6.19 13.50
CA LEU A 628 -26.30 -5.96 12.42
C LEU A 628 -26.82 -4.96 11.36
N ASP A 629 -28.10 -5.04 11.01
CA ASP A 629 -28.74 -4.06 10.11
C ASP A 629 -28.71 -2.65 10.73
N ARG A 630 -29.08 -2.53 12.01
CA ARG A 630 -29.06 -1.25 12.73
C ARG A 630 -27.66 -0.63 12.79
N TRP A 631 -26.60 -1.39 13.05
CA TRP A 631 -25.25 -0.83 13.07
C TRP A 631 -24.72 -0.49 11.71
N ARG A 632 -25.02 -1.32 10.70
CA ARG A 632 -24.70 -0.99 9.31
C ARG A 632 -25.32 0.35 8.95
N ASP A 633 -26.61 0.53 9.20
CA ASP A 633 -27.32 1.75 8.85
C ASP A 633 -26.83 2.96 9.66
N GLY A 634 -26.55 2.79 10.96
CA GLY A 634 -25.96 3.83 11.79
C GLY A 634 -24.56 4.26 11.34
N PHE A 635 -23.69 3.29 11.01
CA PHE A 635 -22.35 3.55 10.51
C PHE A 635 -22.40 4.29 9.17
N MET A 636 -23.24 3.83 8.24
CA MET A 636 -23.47 4.50 6.97
C MET A 636 -23.98 5.93 7.17
N ALA A 637 -24.94 6.15 8.08
CA ALA A 637 -25.47 7.48 8.36
C ALA A 637 -24.39 8.43 8.91
N SER A 638 -23.54 7.97 9.83
CA SER A 638 -22.42 8.75 10.37
C SER A 638 -21.40 9.11 9.30
N ARG A 639 -20.96 8.14 8.49
CA ARG A 639 -20.01 8.36 7.39
C ARG A 639 -20.55 9.34 6.35
N MET A 640 -21.81 9.16 5.96
CA MET A 640 -22.47 10.07 5.00
C MET A 640 -22.68 11.47 5.58
N ARG A 641 -22.89 11.63 6.89
CA ARG A 641 -22.95 12.93 7.57
C ARG A 641 -21.63 13.68 7.40
N MET A 642 -20.50 13.03 7.74
CA MET A 642 -19.16 13.60 7.59
C MET A 642 -18.87 13.99 6.13
N TRP A 643 -19.16 13.07 5.21
CA TRP A 643 -19.00 13.30 3.78
C TRP A 643 -19.80 14.50 3.29
N ARG A 644 -21.10 14.60 3.65
CA ARG A 644 -21.96 15.71 3.24
C ARG A 644 -21.49 17.03 3.82
N ASP A 645 -21.06 17.05 5.08
CA ASP A 645 -20.48 18.23 5.70
C ASP A 645 -19.23 18.70 4.96
N VAL A 646 -18.32 17.79 4.58
CA VAL A 646 -17.14 18.15 3.79
C VAL A 646 -17.54 18.60 2.39
N VAL A 647 -18.19 17.74 1.60
CA VAL A 647 -18.39 17.95 0.17
C VAL A 647 -19.38 19.08 -0.14
N TYR A 648 -20.48 19.16 0.60
CA TYR A 648 -21.56 20.10 0.35
C TYR A 648 -21.65 21.23 1.38
N GLY A 649 -21.11 21.03 2.58
CA GLY A 649 -20.96 22.10 3.58
C GLY A 649 -19.70 22.93 3.31
N GLN A 650 -18.53 22.37 3.59
CA GLN A 650 -17.23 23.07 3.50
C GLN A 650 -16.86 23.39 2.05
N PHE A 651 -17.15 22.49 1.11
CA PHE A 651 -16.82 22.63 -0.32
C PHE A 651 -18.06 22.77 -1.23
N GLY A 652 -19.20 23.20 -0.68
CA GLY A 652 -20.43 23.42 -1.46
C GLY A 652 -20.27 24.45 -2.57
N TYR A 653 -19.35 25.41 -2.42
CA TYR A 653 -19.01 26.38 -3.47
C TYR A 653 -18.35 25.74 -4.72
N LEU A 654 -17.80 24.53 -4.59
CA LEU A 654 -17.26 23.74 -5.70
C LEU A 654 -18.30 22.76 -6.26
N ASN A 655 -19.08 22.13 -5.37
CA ASN A 655 -19.92 20.98 -5.72
C ASN A 655 -21.41 21.34 -5.92
N GLY A 656 -21.80 22.59 -5.64
CA GLY A 656 -23.21 23.00 -5.62
C GLY A 656 -23.96 22.49 -4.39
N PRO A 657 -25.29 22.61 -4.38
CA PRO A 657 -26.11 22.09 -3.28
C PRO A 657 -26.06 20.56 -3.21
N ALA A 658 -26.25 20.01 -2.01
CA ALA A 658 -26.38 18.57 -1.83
C ALA A 658 -27.56 18.02 -2.67
N PRO A 659 -27.40 16.86 -3.35
CA PRO A 659 -28.50 16.15 -3.96
C PRO A 659 -29.60 15.86 -2.94
N GLN A 660 -30.86 16.02 -3.36
CA GLN A 660 -32.04 15.72 -2.53
C GLN A 660 -32.20 14.23 -2.27
#